data_AF-A0AAE3VE67-F1
#
_entry.id   AF-A0AAE3VE67-F1
#
_cell.length_a   1.000
_cell.length_b   1.000
_cell.length_c   1.000
_cell.angle_alpha   90.00
_cell.angle_beta   90.00
_cell.angle_gamma   90.00
#
_symmetry.space_group_name_H-M   'P 1'
#
loop_
_entity.id
_entity.type
_entity.pdbx_description
1 polymer ?
#
loop_
_entity_poly.entity_id
_entity_poly.type
_entity_poly.pdbx_seq_one_letter_code
_entity_poly.pdbx_strand_id
1 'polypeptide(L)'
;MRQTKEDRGRSSRATRLLALTALLTLLASCLSFGLRQPPGFERINSALQPVFPVETPASHRYALMTWYLSATATQTAPVELSRTVEQIRDQAAAELFRLWAERLTTTTSPLVVLGEGAVLRQESAILAAYGSVEDGLRLVDTALAGMQVPIPCELTAAEVDQDRYWRKLPAKDRQAFLSWLQRSALTVPDPAHFQRGEMISALTMARAQLEALGRIKAAMASAELLSAGGKGIEALDTLQKVREELPLDTNLTVIGDTETIGRLQALWDELPDRFTAATLDGFDGRIAQLQKSWQPGSATGGDTGIQAALNALEKEISDCLRRYRQDLRFAPALGRADERVRRLVASAAALRSGLWRSAFQALVSRHEYWDAAEHFRLGRETLTQEASRDLELYFSNNASGETIKTIGDTLRDELTAEYMQMLPLAYDELLTAAERAANINNKHGFSLALCIMLQQMSAIVNGRDKWPEALLEQVKRMEALLAKSRQTINDSYVQRTLLVNDMSSATPGVGLTYARDIETEMRAILESFGMAQQVRVVEPGMTTSPWGYTVYGGVVANFDGKESAERQTMRTVRYAGEVKRQANPDYQPDAQEPQTPRQKSPTIYIQDIYEQVIRIREVERLAQVRVFFNLRGPGVTTLVEVNEFYTKKFMQEESHPFNDVRVSEVRRVYDVSELQSQGTEPTLRYDRVWTPGEMLDWARRDSLRVLALHLLQHLNRYPLFLAETSARYSKDGDAAEALEQLSRCYVLCQGLDVDTELIVQLKQEQAPAAAAYEGCLAKLRQQRDEIRELKRTVPLQLLKQTNELLRQRRQAAN
;
A
#
# COMPACT_ATOMS: atom_id res chain seq x y z
N MET A 1 -43.71 57.92 -149.68
CA MET A 1 -44.91 58.76 -149.87
C MET A 1 -45.52 59.05 -148.50
N ARG A 2 -45.64 60.35 -148.14
CA ARG A 2 -46.51 61.00 -147.13
C ARG A 2 -46.41 60.68 -145.60
N GLN A 3 -45.94 61.69 -144.82
CA GLN A 3 -46.56 62.46 -143.69
C GLN A 3 -47.52 61.72 -142.70
N THR A 4 -47.68 61.99 -141.38
CA THR A 4 -47.38 63.09 -140.41
C THR A 4 -47.82 62.70 -138.96
N LYS A 5 -47.29 63.38 -137.91
CA LYS A 5 -47.84 63.87 -136.59
C LYS A 5 -49.11 63.20 -135.95
N GLU A 6 -49.39 63.14 -134.63
CA GLU A 6 -48.99 63.85 -133.39
C GLU A 6 -49.55 63.09 -132.13
N ASP A 7 -49.05 63.46 -130.94
CA ASP A 7 -49.78 63.72 -129.67
C ASP A 7 -49.54 62.98 -128.33
N ARG A 8 -49.48 63.82 -127.27
CA ARG A 8 -49.05 63.63 -125.86
C ARG A 8 -50.21 63.40 -124.87
N GLY A 9 -49.92 62.73 -123.73
CA GLY A 9 -50.49 63.07 -122.41
C GLY A 9 -51.07 61.92 -121.56
N ARG A 10 -50.34 61.46 -120.51
CA ARG A 10 -50.81 60.76 -119.27
C ARG A 10 -49.61 60.36 -118.37
N SER A 11 -49.13 61.23 -117.47
CA SER A 11 -47.87 61.01 -116.70
C SER A 11 -47.81 61.50 -115.24
N SER A 12 -48.89 61.52 -114.42
CA SER A 12 -48.76 62.06 -113.04
C SER A 12 -49.34 61.29 -111.84
N ARG A 13 -49.96 60.10 -112.00
CA ARG A 13 -50.47 59.32 -110.85
C ARG A 13 -49.63 58.10 -110.45
N ALA A 14 -48.84 57.53 -111.36
CA ALA A 14 -48.01 56.35 -111.05
C ALA A 14 -46.75 56.67 -110.22
N THR A 15 -46.23 57.88 -110.31
CA THR A 15 -44.98 58.31 -109.65
C THR A 15 -45.10 58.53 -108.15
N ARG A 16 -46.29 58.80 -107.60
CA ARG A 16 -46.48 59.01 -106.15
C ARG A 16 -46.59 57.70 -105.36
N LEU A 17 -47.09 56.63 -105.96
CA LEU A 17 -47.18 55.32 -105.29
C LEU A 17 -45.80 54.66 -105.17
N LEU A 18 -44.96 54.79 -106.22
CA LEU A 18 -43.60 54.24 -106.25
C LEU A 18 -42.65 54.91 -105.23
N ALA A 19 -42.83 56.22 -104.97
CA ALA A 19 -42.01 56.95 -103.99
C ALA A 19 -42.27 56.53 -102.53
N LEU A 20 -43.52 56.17 -102.20
CA LEU A 20 -43.89 55.78 -100.83
C LEU A 20 -43.43 54.34 -100.51
N THR A 21 -43.51 53.43 -101.48
CA THR A 21 -42.99 52.06 -101.35
C THR A 21 -41.46 52.04 -101.27
N ALA A 22 -40.77 52.93 -102.01
CA ALA A 22 -39.31 53.04 -101.93
C ALA A 22 -38.83 53.54 -100.55
N LEU A 23 -39.56 54.47 -99.93
CA LEU A 23 -39.23 55.01 -98.61
C LEU A 23 -39.40 53.96 -97.49
N LEU A 24 -40.46 53.15 -97.56
CA LEU A 24 -40.71 52.07 -96.60
C LEU A 24 -39.69 50.91 -96.74
N THR A 25 -39.23 50.61 -97.95
CA THR A 25 -38.13 49.64 -98.15
C THR A 25 -36.78 50.18 -97.67
N LEU A 26 -36.52 51.49 -97.79
CA LEU A 26 -35.29 52.12 -97.31
C LEU A 26 -35.19 52.15 -95.78
N LEU A 27 -36.31 52.33 -95.07
CA LEU A 27 -36.34 52.34 -93.62
C LEU A 27 -36.20 50.92 -93.00
N ALA A 28 -36.70 49.88 -93.67
CA ALA A 28 -36.50 48.49 -93.23
C ALA A 28 -35.04 48.00 -93.41
N SER A 29 -34.32 48.50 -94.42
CA SER A 29 -32.90 48.17 -94.63
C SER A 29 -31.94 48.80 -93.60
N CYS A 30 -32.36 49.83 -92.87
CA CYS A 30 -31.52 50.49 -91.86
C CYS A 30 -31.55 49.82 -90.48
N LEU A 31 -32.56 48.99 -90.19
CA LEU A 31 -32.70 48.27 -88.90
C LEU A 31 -32.05 46.88 -88.89
N SER A 32 -31.50 46.43 -90.02
CA SER A 32 -30.75 45.16 -90.12
C SER A 32 -29.25 45.30 -89.84
N PHE A 33 -28.77 46.52 -89.56
CA PHE A 33 -27.39 46.81 -89.19
C PHE A 33 -27.18 46.56 -87.69
N GLY A 34 -27.08 45.28 -87.31
CA GLY A 34 -26.92 44.90 -85.92
C GLY A 34 -26.18 43.59 -85.77
N LEU A 35 -24.91 43.57 -86.20
CA LEU A 35 -23.85 42.68 -85.70
C LEU A 35 -22.54 43.23 -86.29
N ARG A 36 -21.80 44.00 -85.49
CA ARG A 36 -20.43 44.41 -85.82
C ARG A 36 -19.66 43.11 -86.02
N GLN A 37 -19.21 42.85 -87.24
CA GLN A 37 -18.66 41.56 -87.64
C GLN A 37 -17.61 41.08 -86.64
N PRO A 38 -17.69 39.82 -86.15
CA PRO A 38 -16.73 39.29 -85.20
C PRO A 38 -15.32 39.44 -85.76
N PRO A 39 -14.36 39.93 -84.96
CA PRO A 39 -12.98 40.07 -85.42
C PRO A 39 -12.45 38.69 -85.80
N GLY A 40 -12.17 38.46 -87.09
CA GLY A 40 -11.58 37.21 -87.58
C GLY A 40 -12.60 36.32 -88.25
N PHE A 41 -13.75 36.89 -88.59
CA PHE A 41 -14.77 36.26 -89.41
C PHE A 41 -15.01 37.12 -90.65
N GLU A 42 -15.18 36.48 -91.80
CA GLU A 42 -15.66 37.08 -93.04
C GLU A 42 -17.06 36.56 -93.39
N ARG A 43 -17.94 37.44 -93.88
CA ARG A 43 -19.23 37.01 -94.43
C ARG A 43 -19.03 36.54 -95.87
N ILE A 44 -19.05 35.23 -96.06
CA ILE A 44 -18.95 34.60 -97.38
C ILE A 44 -20.28 33.91 -97.64
N ASN A 45 -20.97 34.28 -98.72
CA ASN A 45 -22.30 33.77 -99.08
C ASN A 45 -23.33 33.84 -97.93
N SER A 46 -23.37 34.97 -97.23
CA SER A 46 -24.29 35.22 -96.09
C SER A 46 -24.05 34.39 -94.83
N ALA A 47 -23.09 33.45 -94.84
CA ALA A 47 -22.63 32.71 -93.67
C ALA A 47 -21.38 33.37 -93.06
N LEU A 48 -21.29 33.43 -91.73
CA LEU A 48 -20.10 33.87 -91.03
C LEU A 48 -19.06 32.75 -91.03
N GLN A 49 -17.94 32.95 -91.73
CA GLN A 49 -16.84 31.99 -91.77
C GLN A 49 -15.63 32.53 -91.02
N PRO A 50 -14.96 31.71 -90.19
CA PRO A 50 -13.72 32.12 -89.53
C PRO A 50 -12.60 32.28 -90.57
N VAL A 51 -12.00 33.46 -90.62
CA VAL A 51 -10.83 33.79 -91.44
C VAL A 51 -9.74 34.31 -90.51
N PHE A 52 -8.89 33.39 -90.08
CA PHE A 52 -7.67 33.70 -89.35
C PHE A 52 -6.46 33.42 -90.25
N PRO A 53 -5.36 34.18 -90.12
CA PRO A 53 -4.09 33.79 -90.72
C PRO A 53 -3.68 32.41 -90.24
N VAL A 54 -3.14 31.58 -91.14
CA VAL A 54 -2.73 30.19 -90.86
C VAL A 54 -1.70 30.12 -89.72
N GLU A 55 -0.97 31.21 -89.47
CA GLU A 55 0.09 31.32 -88.45
C GLU A 55 -0.42 31.70 -87.04
N THR A 56 -1.69 32.09 -86.85
CA THR A 56 -2.18 32.54 -85.54
C THR A 56 -2.46 31.34 -84.61
N PRO A 57 -1.83 31.26 -83.41
CA PRO A 57 -2.02 30.14 -82.47
C PRO A 57 -3.49 29.98 -82.04
N ALA A 58 -3.90 28.78 -81.65
CA ALA A 58 -5.29 28.52 -81.28
C ALA A 58 -5.66 29.23 -79.95
N SER A 59 -4.71 29.31 -79.03
CA SER A 59 -4.79 30.09 -77.78
C SER A 59 -5.13 31.58 -78.01
N HIS A 60 -4.48 32.19 -79.01
CA HIS A 60 -4.68 33.59 -79.38
C HIS A 60 -6.06 33.81 -80.00
N ARG A 61 -6.50 32.88 -80.88
CA ARG A 61 -7.84 32.88 -81.46
C ARG A 61 -8.93 32.71 -80.40
N TYR A 62 -8.71 31.83 -79.43
CA TYR A 62 -9.65 31.57 -78.34
C TYR A 62 -9.82 32.80 -77.43
N ALA A 63 -8.72 33.43 -77.02
CA ALA A 63 -8.77 34.62 -76.18
C ALA A 63 -9.46 35.80 -76.87
N LEU A 64 -9.19 36.02 -78.16
CA LEU A 64 -9.87 37.03 -78.96
C LEU A 64 -11.38 36.79 -79.04
N MET A 65 -11.77 35.54 -79.33
CA MET A 65 -13.18 35.16 -79.47
C MET A 65 -13.93 35.24 -78.15
N THR A 66 -13.29 34.83 -77.06
CA THR A 66 -13.87 34.93 -75.71
C THR A 66 -14.01 36.38 -75.28
N TRP A 67 -13.02 37.22 -75.55
CA TRP A 67 -13.13 38.66 -75.32
C TRP A 67 -14.27 39.28 -76.12
N TYR A 68 -14.37 38.97 -77.41
CA TYR A 68 -15.43 39.51 -78.26
C TYR A 68 -16.83 39.10 -77.77
N LEU A 69 -17.02 37.84 -77.39
CA LEU A 69 -18.27 37.36 -76.77
C LEU A 69 -18.55 38.08 -75.44
N SER A 70 -17.53 38.30 -74.60
CA SER A 70 -17.69 39.04 -73.35
C SER A 70 -18.02 40.52 -73.57
N ALA A 71 -17.47 41.15 -74.61
CA ALA A 71 -17.70 42.54 -74.97
C ALA A 71 -19.07 42.77 -75.65
N THR A 72 -19.74 41.70 -76.11
CA THR A 72 -21.03 41.73 -76.82
C THR A 72 -22.16 41.03 -76.06
N ALA A 73 -21.95 40.72 -74.78
CA ALA A 73 -22.78 39.83 -73.94
C ALA A 73 -24.27 40.20 -73.76
N THR A 74 -24.74 41.35 -74.26
CA THR A 74 -26.15 41.78 -74.22
C THR A 74 -26.98 41.29 -75.42
N GLN A 75 -26.40 40.57 -76.37
CA GLN A 75 -27.05 40.08 -77.59
C GLN A 75 -26.88 38.57 -77.74
N THR A 76 -27.92 37.86 -78.20
CA THR A 76 -27.87 36.42 -78.46
C THR A 76 -26.89 36.13 -79.60
N ALA A 77 -25.75 35.52 -79.26
CA ALA A 77 -24.75 35.11 -80.24
C ALA A 77 -25.32 34.05 -81.22
N PRO A 78 -25.00 34.11 -82.52
CA PRO A 78 -25.40 33.08 -83.48
C PRO A 78 -24.84 31.69 -83.10
N VAL A 79 -25.64 30.63 -83.28
CA VAL A 79 -25.26 29.23 -82.95
C VAL A 79 -23.97 28.79 -83.64
N GLU A 80 -23.74 29.25 -84.87
CA GLU A 80 -22.55 28.94 -85.67
C GLU A 80 -21.27 29.59 -85.08
N LEU A 81 -21.40 30.79 -84.48
CA LEU A 81 -20.30 31.46 -83.80
C LEU A 81 -19.94 30.70 -82.52
N SER A 82 -20.93 30.33 -81.71
CA SER A 82 -20.72 29.52 -80.50
C SER A 82 -20.05 28.18 -80.81
N ARG A 83 -20.49 27.47 -81.87
CA ARG A 83 -19.88 26.21 -82.31
C ARG A 83 -18.43 26.38 -82.78
N THR A 84 -18.14 27.50 -83.43
CA THR A 84 -16.77 27.81 -83.89
C THR A 84 -15.87 28.19 -82.71
N VAL A 85 -16.38 28.94 -81.72
CA VAL A 85 -15.65 29.24 -80.49
C VAL A 85 -15.37 27.97 -79.69
N GLU A 86 -16.31 27.03 -79.62
CA GLU A 86 -16.09 25.70 -79.02
C GLU A 86 -14.99 24.93 -79.76
N GLN A 87 -15.00 24.88 -81.09
CA GLN A 87 -13.94 24.23 -81.88
C GLN A 87 -12.56 24.87 -81.65
N ILE A 88 -12.49 26.21 -81.58
CA ILE A 88 -11.24 26.94 -81.30
C ILE A 88 -10.81 26.74 -79.84
N ARG A 89 -11.75 26.68 -78.90
CA ARG A 89 -11.49 26.35 -77.49
C ARG A 89 -10.88 24.97 -77.37
N ASP A 90 -11.40 23.98 -78.08
CA ASP A 90 -10.89 22.61 -78.03
C ASP A 90 -9.49 22.51 -78.67
N GLN A 91 -9.22 23.27 -79.74
CA GLN A 91 -7.88 23.40 -80.33
C GLN A 91 -6.89 24.09 -79.37
N ALA A 92 -7.32 25.17 -78.70
CA ALA A 92 -6.52 25.89 -77.71
C ALA A 92 -6.28 25.03 -76.46
N ALA A 93 -7.28 24.27 -76.02
CA ALA A 93 -7.17 23.32 -74.93
C ALA A 93 -6.10 22.27 -75.23
N ALA A 94 -6.07 21.69 -76.43
CA ALA A 94 -5.05 20.72 -76.82
C ALA A 94 -3.62 21.33 -76.86
N GLU A 95 -3.46 22.54 -77.40
CA GLU A 95 -2.17 23.25 -77.47
C GLU A 95 -1.63 23.60 -76.09
N LEU A 96 -2.46 24.25 -75.26
CA LEU A 96 -2.08 24.71 -73.91
C LEU A 96 -1.94 23.56 -72.92
N PHE A 97 -2.75 22.50 -73.06
CA PHE A 97 -2.60 21.29 -72.26
C PHE A 97 -1.24 20.65 -72.48
N ARG A 98 -0.76 20.55 -73.73
CA ARG A 98 0.55 19.99 -74.03
C ARG A 98 1.68 20.80 -73.36
N LEU A 99 1.63 22.13 -73.48
CA LEU A 99 2.63 23.02 -72.85
C LEU A 99 2.61 22.94 -71.32
N TRP A 100 1.42 22.91 -70.72
CA TRP A 100 1.26 22.73 -69.28
C TRP A 100 1.78 21.36 -68.82
N ALA A 101 1.44 20.30 -69.55
CA ALA A 101 1.87 18.93 -69.26
C ALA A 101 3.41 18.78 -69.37
N GLU A 102 4.04 19.38 -70.38
CA GLU A 102 5.51 19.43 -70.52
C GLU A 102 6.17 20.18 -69.34
N ARG A 103 5.62 21.33 -68.94
CA ARG A 103 6.12 22.08 -67.78
C ARG A 103 5.97 21.29 -66.48
N LEU A 104 4.81 20.67 -66.27
CA LEU A 104 4.52 19.88 -65.08
C LEU A 104 5.45 18.68 -64.99
N THR A 105 5.63 17.93 -66.08
CA THR A 105 6.52 16.75 -66.10
C THR A 105 7.99 17.13 -65.93
N THR A 106 8.41 18.33 -66.34
CA THR A 106 9.78 18.81 -66.10
C THR A 106 10.08 18.96 -64.60
N THR A 107 9.10 19.40 -63.80
CA THR A 107 9.29 19.62 -62.35
C THR A 107 8.88 18.42 -61.48
N THR A 108 8.16 17.45 -62.06
CA THR A 108 7.59 16.30 -61.33
C THR A 108 8.06 14.95 -61.86
N SER A 109 8.93 14.92 -62.86
CA SER A 109 9.61 13.70 -63.30
C SER A 109 10.48 13.14 -62.18
N PRO A 110 10.47 11.81 -61.93
CA PRO A 110 9.86 10.77 -62.77
C PRO A 110 8.45 10.34 -62.33
N LEU A 111 7.80 11.05 -61.41
CA LEU A 111 6.48 10.69 -60.87
C LEU A 111 5.35 10.92 -61.87
N VAL A 112 5.33 12.07 -62.54
CA VAL A 112 4.39 12.34 -63.63
C VAL A 112 5.18 12.40 -64.92
N VAL A 113 4.75 11.61 -65.91
CA VAL A 113 5.40 11.49 -67.21
C VAL A 113 4.41 11.68 -68.35
N LEU A 114 4.90 12.23 -69.45
CA LEU A 114 4.14 12.44 -70.67
C LEU A 114 4.32 11.23 -71.59
N GLY A 115 3.26 10.45 -71.79
CA GLY A 115 3.25 9.29 -72.70
C GLY A 115 2.97 9.65 -74.16
N GLU A 116 2.95 8.63 -75.02
CA GLU A 116 2.55 8.78 -76.42
C GLU A 116 1.15 9.40 -76.54
N GLY A 117 1.00 10.39 -77.45
CA GLY A 117 -0.28 11.11 -77.65
C GLY A 117 -0.56 12.21 -76.62
N ALA A 118 0.45 12.68 -75.88
CA ALA A 118 0.34 13.70 -74.83
C ALA A 118 -0.51 13.29 -73.62
N VAL A 119 -0.67 11.99 -73.36
CA VAL A 119 -1.41 11.50 -72.19
C VAL A 119 -0.49 11.51 -70.96
N LEU A 120 -0.89 12.23 -69.90
CA LEU A 120 -0.20 12.21 -68.62
C LEU A 120 -0.43 10.88 -67.90
N ARG A 121 0.65 10.28 -67.39
CA ARG A 121 0.62 9.08 -66.56
C ARG A 121 1.33 9.34 -65.25
N GLN A 122 0.85 8.67 -64.19
CA GLN A 122 1.46 8.67 -62.87
C GLN A 122 2.21 7.36 -62.65
N GLU A 123 3.49 7.46 -62.31
CA GLU A 123 4.36 6.32 -61.99
C GLU A 123 4.62 6.33 -60.48
N SER A 124 3.65 5.94 -59.66
CA SER A 124 3.85 5.95 -58.20
C SER A 124 4.82 4.89 -57.70
N ALA A 125 5.02 3.82 -58.46
CA ALA A 125 5.90 2.72 -58.10
C ALA A 125 7.37 3.12 -57.91
N ILE A 126 7.78 4.29 -58.42
CA ILE A 126 9.13 4.81 -58.23
C ILE A 126 9.33 5.51 -56.88
N LEU A 127 8.25 5.91 -56.20
CA LEU A 127 8.31 6.81 -55.04
C LEU A 127 9.02 6.18 -53.83
N ALA A 128 8.87 4.87 -53.60
CA ALA A 128 9.56 4.18 -52.51
C ALA A 128 11.09 4.17 -52.67
N ALA A 129 11.58 4.18 -53.92
CA ALA A 129 13.00 4.20 -54.26
C ALA A 129 13.52 5.62 -54.56
N TYR A 130 12.63 6.63 -54.55
CA TYR A 130 12.96 8.00 -54.89
C TYR A 130 13.56 8.74 -53.70
N GLY A 131 14.88 8.68 -53.56
CA GLY A 131 15.62 9.43 -52.54
C GLY A 131 15.12 9.13 -51.11
N SER A 132 14.84 10.18 -50.34
CA SER A 132 14.20 10.07 -49.02
C SER A 132 12.66 10.17 -49.11
N VAL A 133 11.96 9.72 -48.05
CA VAL A 133 10.50 9.88 -47.96
C VAL A 133 10.09 11.35 -48.06
N GLU A 134 10.88 12.28 -47.51
CA GLU A 134 10.63 13.72 -47.62
C GLU A 134 10.77 14.22 -49.06
N ASP A 135 11.74 13.70 -49.83
CA ASP A 135 11.92 14.06 -51.24
C ASP A 135 10.75 13.55 -52.08
N GLY A 136 10.28 12.33 -51.81
CA GLY A 136 9.07 11.75 -52.42
C GLY A 136 7.81 12.57 -52.11
N LEU A 137 7.62 12.97 -50.84
CA LEU A 137 6.49 13.82 -50.44
C LEU A 137 6.53 15.18 -51.14
N ARG A 138 7.70 15.84 -51.19
CA ARG A 138 7.87 17.11 -51.92
C ARG A 138 7.54 16.96 -53.41
N LEU A 139 7.94 15.85 -54.03
CA LEU A 139 7.67 15.57 -55.44
C LEU A 139 6.15 15.41 -55.68
N VAL A 140 5.47 14.65 -54.82
CA VAL A 140 4.01 14.47 -54.89
C VAL A 140 3.26 15.78 -54.60
N ASP A 141 3.69 16.56 -53.61
CA ASP A 141 3.10 17.86 -53.28
C ASP A 141 3.27 18.86 -54.44
N THR A 142 4.43 18.84 -55.11
CA THR A 142 4.67 19.65 -56.31
C THR A 142 3.75 19.24 -57.46
N ALA A 143 3.55 17.93 -57.66
CA ALA A 143 2.62 17.41 -58.65
C ALA A 143 1.16 17.77 -58.33
N LEU A 144 0.73 17.60 -57.08
CA LEU A 144 -0.61 17.98 -56.61
C LEU A 144 -0.87 19.48 -56.81
N ALA A 145 0.07 20.33 -56.40
CA ALA A 145 -0.05 21.78 -56.57
C ALA A 145 -0.17 22.16 -58.05
N GLY A 146 0.63 21.55 -58.93
CA GLY A 146 0.54 21.79 -60.38
C GLY A 146 -0.76 21.27 -61.00
N MET A 147 -1.30 20.15 -60.50
CA MET A 147 -2.56 19.53 -60.96
C MET A 147 -3.82 20.24 -60.46
N GLN A 148 -3.74 20.99 -59.35
CA GLN A 148 -4.88 21.75 -58.80
C GLN A 148 -5.12 23.08 -59.51
N VAL A 149 -4.13 23.61 -60.22
CA VAL A 149 -4.23 24.89 -60.94
C VAL A 149 -4.89 24.67 -62.32
N PRO A 150 -5.99 25.36 -62.65
CA PRO A 150 -6.60 25.31 -63.99
C PRO A 150 -5.60 25.74 -65.07
N ILE A 151 -5.70 25.19 -66.29
CA ILE A 151 -4.76 25.48 -67.38
C ILE A 151 -4.99 26.91 -67.85
N PRO A 152 -4.03 27.83 -67.65
CA PRO A 152 -4.23 29.22 -67.98
C PRO A 152 -3.95 29.44 -69.46
N CYS A 153 -4.74 30.32 -70.08
CA CYS A 153 -4.45 30.85 -71.41
C CYS A 153 -3.66 32.15 -71.23
N GLU A 154 -2.37 32.02 -70.92
CA GLU A 154 -1.48 33.16 -70.71
C GLU A 154 -1.06 33.75 -72.05
N LEU A 155 -1.49 34.98 -72.28
CA LEU A 155 -1.05 35.81 -73.40
C LEU A 155 -0.35 37.01 -72.83
N THR A 156 0.87 37.26 -73.27
CA THR A 156 1.60 38.48 -72.93
C THR A 156 1.20 39.62 -73.85
N ALA A 157 1.22 40.85 -73.36
CA ALA A 157 0.96 42.04 -74.18
C ALA A 157 1.92 42.12 -75.39
N ALA A 158 3.16 41.62 -75.22
CA ALA A 158 4.15 41.57 -76.28
C ALA A 158 3.78 40.60 -77.41
N GLU A 159 3.24 39.42 -77.10
CA GLU A 159 2.78 38.44 -78.10
C GLU A 159 1.60 38.99 -78.92
N VAL A 160 0.66 39.65 -78.25
CA VAL A 160 -0.50 40.29 -78.89
C VAL A 160 -0.07 41.44 -79.82
N ASP A 161 0.94 42.24 -79.45
CA ASP A 161 1.44 43.34 -80.29
C ASP A 161 2.32 42.88 -81.47
N GLN A 162 2.92 41.68 -81.38
CA GLN A 162 3.75 41.11 -82.43
C GLN A 162 2.95 40.35 -83.49
N ASP A 163 1.79 39.82 -83.13
CA ASP A 163 0.95 39.05 -84.04
C ASP A 163 0.32 39.95 -85.13
N ARG A 164 0.56 39.56 -86.40
CA ARG A 164 0.14 40.27 -87.62
C ARG A 164 -1.37 40.48 -87.69
N TYR A 165 -2.14 39.60 -87.09
CA TYR A 165 -3.59 39.67 -87.08
C TYR A 165 -4.07 40.85 -86.21
N TRP A 166 -3.55 40.97 -84.98
CA TRP A 166 -3.93 42.03 -84.04
C TRP A 166 -3.52 43.42 -84.52
N ARG A 167 -2.44 43.52 -85.29
CA ARG A 167 -2.00 44.76 -85.94
C ARG A 167 -3.02 45.35 -86.92
N LYS A 168 -3.88 44.52 -87.51
CA LYS A 168 -4.94 44.95 -88.44
C LYS A 168 -6.20 45.44 -87.74
N LEU A 169 -6.37 45.17 -86.44
CA LEU A 169 -7.51 45.66 -85.66
C LEU A 169 -7.33 47.15 -85.29
N PRO A 170 -8.43 47.93 -85.17
CA PRO A 170 -8.37 49.32 -84.72
C PRO A 170 -7.66 49.45 -83.37
N ALA A 171 -6.82 50.49 -83.21
CA ALA A 171 -6.02 50.70 -82.00
C ALA A 171 -6.86 50.73 -80.70
N LYS A 172 -8.08 51.28 -80.78
CA LYS A 172 -9.04 51.32 -79.68
C LYS A 172 -9.50 49.94 -79.21
N ASP A 173 -9.79 49.03 -80.15
CA ASP A 173 -10.27 47.68 -79.85
C ASP A 173 -9.12 46.81 -79.30
N ARG A 174 -7.89 47.02 -79.79
CA ARG A 174 -6.68 46.38 -79.26
C ARG A 174 -6.37 46.77 -77.82
N GLN A 175 -6.45 48.07 -77.50
CA GLN A 175 -6.21 48.56 -76.14
C GLN A 175 -7.29 48.09 -75.15
N ALA A 176 -8.55 47.97 -75.62
CA ALA A 176 -9.64 47.39 -74.85
C ALA A 176 -9.44 45.88 -74.59
N PHE A 177 -8.96 45.12 -75.57
CA PHE A 177 -8.57 43.71 -75.40
C PHE A 177 -7.43 43.54 -74.39
N LEU A 178 -6.35 44.32 -74.51
CA LEU A 178 -5.22 44.26 -73.58
C LEU A 178 -5.64 44.61 -72.13
N SER A 179 -6.54 45.57 -71.96
CA SER A 179 -7.09 45.93 -70.64
C SER A 179 -7.97 44.83 -70.06
N TRP A 180 -8.71 44.10 -70.90
CA TRP A 180 -9.50 42.95 -70.50
C TRP A 180 -8.62 41.75 -70.13
N LEU A 181 -7.59 41.48 -70.92
CA LEU A 181 -6.62 40.41 -70.71
C LEU A 181 -5.89 40.56 -69.36
N GLN A 182 -5.53 41.80 -68.98
CA GLN A 182 -4.92 42.09 -67.67
C GLN A 182 -5.86 41.83 -66.47
N ARG A 183 -7.18 41.78 -66.68
CA ARG A 183 -8.19 41.64 -65.61
C ARG A 183 -8.89 40.29 -65.63
N SER A 184 -8.72 39.50 -66.69
CA SER A 184 -9.47 38.27 -66.93
C SER A 184 -8.54 37.08 -66.90
N ALA A 185 -8.71 36.20 -65.91
CA ALA A 185 -8.00 34.94 -65.84
C ALA A 185 -8.67 33.94 -66.80
N LEU A 186 -8.26 33.95 -68.07
CA LEU A 186 -8.79 33.04 -69.07
C LEU A 186 -8.19 31.65 -68.86
N THR A 187 -9.06 30.64 -68.79
CA THR A 187 -8.67 29.24 -68.66
C THR A 187 -9.30 28.43 -69.79
N VAL A 188 -8.68 27.29 -70.07
CA VAL A 188 -9.23 26.29 -70.99
C VAL A 188 -9.71 25.06 -70.19
N PRO A 189 -10.80 24.41 -70.63
CA PRO A 189 -11.23 23.16 -70.02
C PRO A 189 -10.18 22.07 -70.25
N ASP A 190 -10.16 21.07 -69.37
CA ASP A 190 -9.36 19.87 -69.58
C ASP A 190 -9.81 19.15 -70.87
N PRO A 191 -8.87 18.61 -71.66
CA PRO A 191 -9.22 17.79 -72.81
C PRO A 191 -10.06 16.57 -72.40
N ALA A 192 -10.98 16.13 -73.25
CA ALA A 192 -11.88 15.00 -72.95
C ALA A 192 -11.15 13.67 -72.62
N HIS A 193 -9.89 13.53 -73.02
CA HIS A 193 -9.05 12.35 -72.74
C HIS A 193 -8.30 12.45 -71.40
N PHE A 194 -8.35 13.58 -70.69
CA PHE A 194 -7.65 13.78 -69.43
C PHE A 194 -8.64 13.89 -68.26
N GLN A 195 -8.50 13.00 -67.29
CA GLN A 195 -9.29 12.99 -66.06
C GLN A 195 -8.49 13.55 -64.89
N ARG A 196 -8.53 14.87 -64.71
CA ARG A 196 -7.82 15.56 -63.62
C ARG A 196 -8.18 15.03 -62.23
N GLY A 197 -9.45 14.74 -61.99
CA GLY A 197 -9.93 14.23 -60.69
C GLY A 197 -9.33 12.87 -60.31
N GLU A 198 -9.24 11.94 -61.27
CA GLU A 198 -8.63 10.63 -61.05
C GLU A 198 -7.13 10.75 -60.74
N MET A 199 -6.43 11.62 -61.47
CA MET A 199 -5.00 11.90 -61.25
C MET A 199 -4.73 12.52 -59.88
N ILE A 200 -5.53 13.51 -59.45
CA ILE A 200 -5.41 14.10 -58.12
C ILE A 200 -5.70 13.06 -57.03
N SER A 201 -6.71 12.21 -57.22
CA SER A 201 -7.03 11.14 -56.26
C SER A 201 -5.89 10.14 -56.14
N ALA A 202 -5.31 9.71 -57.26
CA ALA A 202 -4.18 8.79 -57.28
C ALA A 202 -2.91 9.40 -56.67
N LEU A 203 -2.61 10.68 -56.91
CA LEU A 203 -1.50 11.39 -56.26
C LEU A 203 -1.74 11.58 -54.75
N THR A 204 -2.98 11.86 -54.35
CA THR A 204 -3.36 11.99 -52.93
C THR A 204 -3.21 10.65 -52.20
N MET A 205 -3.61 9.56 -52.85
CA MET A 205 -3.38 8.20 -52.35
C MET A 205 -1.87 7.91 -52.22
N ALA A 206 -1.07 8.21 -53.24
CA ALA A 206 0.38 8.02 -53.19
C ALA A 206 1.04 8.82 -52.06
N ARG A 207 0.59 10.07 -51.82
CA ARG A 207 1.02 10.90 -50.69
C ARG A 207 0.73 10.24 -49.34
N ALA A 208 -0.49 9.75 -49.15
CA ALA A 208 -0.90 9.08 -47.91
C ALA A 208 -0.07 7.80 -47.66
N GLN A 209 0.20 7.02 -48.71
CA GLN A 209 1.06 5.83 -48.60
C GLN A 209 2.52 6.18 -48.27
N LEU A 210 3.06 7.28 -48.81
CA LEU A 210 4.39 7.78 -48.46
C LEU A 210 4.46 8.27 -47.00
N GLU A 211 3.44 8.97 -46.50
CA GLU A 211 3.36 9.35 -45.08
C GLU A 211 3.31 8.12 -44.18
N ALA A 212 2.55 7.09 -44.55
CA ALA A 212 2.53 5.81 -43.84
C ALA A 212 3.90 5.11 -43.85
N LEU A 213 4.59 5.07 -45.01
CA LEU A 213 5.96 4.53 -45.13
C LEU A 213 6.94 5.27 -44.20
N GLY A 214 6.85 6.60 -44.14
CA GLY A 214 7.68 7.44 -43.25
C GLY A 214 7.47 7.11 -41.77
N ARG A 215 6.21 6.99 -41.34
CA ARG A 215 5.87 6.62 -39.94
C ARG A 215 6.38 5.21 -39.59
N ILE A 216 6.23 4.24 -40.48
CA ILE A 216 6.71 2.87 -40.28
C ILE A 216 8.23 2.85 -40.13
N LYS A 217 8.97 3.47 -41.06
CA LYS A 217 10.44 3.53 -41.00
C LYS A 217 10.94 4.21 -39.73
N ALA A 218 10.30 5.30 -39.31
CA ALA A 218 10.66 6.01 -38.08
C ALA A 218 10.43 5.16 -36.83
N ALA A 219 9.30 4.44 -36.75
CA ALA A 219 9.02 3.57 -35.62
C ALA A 219 9.93 2.34 -35.57
N MET A 220 10.25 1.73 -36.71
CA MET A 220 11.24 0.65 -36.78
C MET A 220 12.62 1.11 -36.27
N ALA A 221 13.11 2.26 -36.75
CA ALA A 221 14.39 2.81 -36.30
C ALA A 221 14.38 3.15 -34.79
N SER A 222 13.28 3.71 -34.29
CA SER A 222 13.11 3.98 -32.86
C SER A 222 13.07 2.70 -32.02
N ALA A 223 12.37 1.67 -32.49
CA ALA A 223 12.30 0.38 -31.82
C ALA A 223 13.66 -0.32 -31.77
N GLU A 224 14.44 -0.29 -32.85
CA GLU A 224 15.81 -0.81 -32.87
C GLU A 224 16.73 -0.08 -31.89
N LEU A 225 16.62 1.25 -31.81
CA LEU A 225 17.41 2.06 -30.88
C LEU A 225 17.03 1.79 -29.42
N LEU A 226 15.72 1.70 -29.12
CA LEU A 226 15.22 1.33 -27.79
C LEU A 226 15.63 -0.09 -27.40
N SER A 227 15.58 -1.03 -28.35
CA SER A 227 16.05 -2.41 -28.14
C SER A 227 17.55 -2.45 -27.82
N ALA A 228 18.37 -1.68 -28.53
CA ALA A 228 19.81 -1.57 -28.26
C ALA A 228 20.09 -0.92 -26.88
N GLY A 229 19.22 -0.01 -26.43
CA GLY A 229 19.28 0.63 -25.12
C GLY A 229 18.70 -0.19 -23.97
N GLY A 230 18.33 -1.45 -24.17
CA GLY A 230 17.80 -2.31 -23.11
C GLY A 230 16.32 -2.11 -22.77
N LYS A 231 15.55 -1.42 -23.63
CA LYS A 231 14.15 -1.04 -23.41
C LYS A 231 13.19 -1.80 -24.33
N GLY A 232 13.22 -3.13 -24.27
CA GLY A 232 12.46 -3.99 -25.19
C GLY A 232 10.93 -3.81 -25.14
N ILE A 233 10.35 -3.54 -23.97
CA ILE A 233 8.90 -3.27 -23.84
C ILE A 233 8.55 -1.97 -24.56
N GLU A 234 9.30 -0.89 -24.33
CA GLU A 234 9.09 0.40 -25.02
C GLU A 234 9.28 0.29 -26.54
N ALA A 235 10.20 -0.56 -26.99
CA ALA A 235 10.40 -0.86 -28.41
C ALA A 235 9.16 -1.53 -29.03
N LEU A 236 8.58 -2.53 -28.35
CA LEU A 236 7.34 -3.17 -28.78
C LEU A 236 6.16 -2.19 -28.74
N ASP A 237 6.03 -1.37 -27.71
CA ASP A 237 4.98 -0.36 -27.62
C ASP A 237 5.05 0.64 -28.79
N THR A 238 6.26 1.00 -29.21
CA THR A 238 6.48 1.89 -30.38
C THR A 238 6.00 1.25 -31.68
N LEU A 239 6.27 -0.04 -31.89
CA LEU A 239 5.79 -0.78 -33.07
C LEU A 239 4.29 -1.02 -33.03
N GLN A 240 3.75 -1.34 -31.84
CA GLN A 240 2.32 -1.57 -31.65
C GLN A 240 1.52 -0.31 -31.96
N LYS A 241 1.98 0.83 -31.45
CA LYS A 241 1.36 2.13 -31.71
C LYS A 241 1.24 2.42 -33.20
N VAL A 242 2.31 2.17 -33.97
CA VAL A 242 2.24 2.36 -35.43
C VAL A 242 1.28 1.37 -36.09
N ARG A 243 1.24 0.11 -35.66
CA ARG A 243 0.26 -0.86 -36.20
C ARG A 243 -1.20 -0.45 -35.93
N GLU A 244 -1.46 0.16 -34.78
CA GLU A 244 -2.79 0.64 -34.40
C GLU A 244 -3.18 1.97 -35.08
N GLU A 245 -2.21 2.85 -35.33
CA GLU A 245 -2.44 4.18 -35.94
C GLU A 245 -2.43 4.17 -37.48
N LEU A 246 -2.04 3.07 -38.12
CA LEU A 246 -2.02 2.96 -39.58
C LEU A 246 -3.45 2.87 -40.16
N PRO A 247 -3.76 3.62 -41.23
CA PRO A 247 -5.04 3.49 -41.94
C PRO A 247 -5.27 2.06 -42.47
N LEU A 248 -6.53 1.59 -42.43
CA LEU A 248 -6.93 0.25 -42.90
C LEU A 248 -6.64 0.02 -44.40
N ASP A 249 -6.55 1.08 -45.17
CA ASP A 249 -6.27 1.14 -46.61
C ASP A 249 -4.77 1.34 -46.93
N THR A 250 -3.88 1.15 -45.94
CA THR A 250 -2.44 1.20 -46.18
C THR A 250 -2.02 0.05 -47.11
N ASN A 251 -1.59 0.40 -48.33
CA ASN A 251 -1.02 -0.50 -49.31
C ASN A 251 0.22 0.14 -49.95
N LEU A 252 1.40 -0.14 -49.37
CA LEU A 252 2.65 0.46 -49.82
C LEU A 252 3.10 -0.04 -51.20
N THR A 253 2.49 -1.11 -51.74
CA THR A 253 2.80 -1.58 -53.10
C THR A 253 2.41 -0.54 -54.16
N VAL A 254 1.45 0.33 -53.84
CA VAL A 254 1.03 1.46 -54.69
C VAL A 254 2.19 2.42 -54.97
N ILE A 255 3.10 2.58 -54.02
CA ILE A 255 4.30 3.41 -54.15
C ILE A 255 5.55 2.60 -54.48
N GLY A 256 5.39 1.30 -54.76
CA GLY A 256 6.48 0.38 -55.13
C GLY A 256 7.23 -0.26 -53.96
N ASP A 257 6.79 -0.05 -52.71
CA ASP A 257 7.41 -0.70 -51.54
C ASP A 257 6.68 -2.02 -51.23
N THR A 258 7.39 -3.14 -51.37
CA THR A 258 6.87 -4.49 -51.09
C THR A 258 7.50 -5.13 -49.85
N GLU A 259 8.51 -4.50 -49.25
CA GLU A 259 9.33 -5.10 -48.20
C GLU A 259 9.04 -4.53 -46.81
N THR A 260 8.70 -3.25 -46.67
CA THR A 260 8.70 -2.56 -45.36
C THR A 260 7.67 -3.16 -44.41
N ILE A 261 6.47 -3.52 -44.87
CA ILE A 261 5.46 -4.20 -44.03
C ILE A 261 5.97 -5.58 -43.56
N GLY A 262 6.63 -6.33 -44.45
CA GLY A 262 7.22 -7.62 -44.10
C GLY A 262 8.34 -7.47 -43.08
N ARG A 263 9.20 -6.45 -43.23
CA ARG A 263 10.27 -6.13 -42.26
C ARG A 263 9.72 -5.67 -40.91
N LEU A 264 8.63 -4.88 -40.89
CA LEU A 264 7.95 -4.49 -39.64
C LEU A 264 7.43 -5.70 -38.88
N GLN A 265 6.78 -6.64 -39.58
CA GLN A 265 6.27 -7.86 -38.98
C GLN A 265 7.41 -8.79 -38.50
N ALA A 266 8.46 -8.96 -39.30
CA ALA A 266 9.65 -9.72 -38.89
C ALA A 266 10.31 -9.12 -37.63
N LEU A 267 10.47 -7.79 -37.58
CA LEU A 267 11.01 -7.10 -36.41
C LEU A 267 10.10 -7.29 -35.18
N TRP A 268 8.78 -7.19 -35.34
CA TRP A 268 7.81 -7.44 -34.27
C TRP A 268 7.93 -8.85 -33.69
N ASP A 269 8.07 -9.86 -34.56
CA ASP A 269 8.14 -11.26 -34.15
C ASP A 269 9.51 -11.62 -33.54
N GLU A 270 10.60 -11.02 -34.02
CA GLU A 270 11.97 -11.30 -33.55
C GLU A 270 12.35 -10.57 -32.25
N LEU A 271 11.85 -9.35 -32.03
CA LEU A 271 12.25 -8.51 -30.89
C LEU A 271 12.11 -9.19 -29.52
N PRO A 272 10.99 -9.90 -29.20
CA PRO A 272 10.86 -10.59 -27.91
C PRO A 272 11.96 -11.63 -27.67
N ASP A 273 12.32 -12.42 -28.68
CA ASP A 273 13.38 -13.44 -28.57
C ASP A 273 14.75 -12.79 -28.40
N ARG A 274 15.06 -11.80 -29.25
CA ARG A 274 16.36 -11.11 -29.23
C ARG A 274 16.59 -10.42 -27.88
N PHE A 275 15.57 -9.76 -27.35
CA PHE A 275 15.66 -9.07 -26.07
C PHE A 275 15.77 -10.05 -24.89
N THR A 276 14.93 -11.10 -24.88
CA THR A 276 15.01 -12.16 -23.85
C THR A 276 16.40 -12.81 -23.83
N ALA A 277 16.96 -13.12 -25.00
CA ALA A 277 18.30 -13.70 -25.12
C ALA A 277 19.39 -12.76 -24.58
N ALA A 278 19.40 -11.48 -25.01
CA ALA A 278 20.39 -10.50 -24.57
C ALA A 278 20.34 -10.24 -23.06
N THR A 279 19.13 -10.19 -22.48
CA THR A 279 18.96 -10.02 -21.03
C THR A 279 19.45 -11.25 -20.26
N LEU A 280 19.13 -12.46 -20.73
CA LEU A 280 19.63 -13.70 -20.12
C LEU A 280 21.16 -13.82 -20.25
N ASP A 281 21.76 -13.42 -21.38
CA ASP A 281 23.22 -13.35 -21.54
C ASP A 281 23.87 -12.44 -20.49
N GLY A 282 23.26 -11.26 -20.24
CA GLY A 282 23.73 -10.32 -19.23
C GLY A 282 23.67 -10.90 -17.81
N PHE A 283 22.59 -11.62 -17.47
CA PHE A 283 22.48 -12.29 -16.18
C PHE A 283 23.44 -13.47 -16.04
N ASP A 284 23.56 -14.33 -17.06
CA ASP A 284 24.50 -15.45 -17.09
C ASP A 284 25.95 -14.94 -16.87
N GLY A 285 26.33 -13.86 -17.56
CA GLY A 285 27.65 -13.25 -17.42
C GLY A 285 27.93 -12.73 -16.00
N ARG A 286 26.94 -12.09 -15.36
CA ARG A 286 27.07 -11.59 -13.98
C ARG A 286 27.10 -12.70 -12.94
N ILE A 287 26.29 -13.75 -13.09
CA ILE A 287 26.38 -14.94 -12.22
C ILE A 287 27.75 -15.59 -12.36
N ALA A 288 28.23 -15.81 -13.59
CA ALA A 288 29.54 -16.38 -13.84
C ALA A 288 30.68 -15.53 -13.27
N GLN A 289 30.55 -14.20 -13.31
CA GLN A 289 31.50 -13.28 -12.67
C GLN A 289 31.52 -13.46 -11.15
N LEU A 290 30.34 -13.48 -10.50
CA LEU A 290 30.25 -13.71 -9.06
C LEU A 290 30.83 -15.06 -8.66
N GLN A 291 30.55 -16.12 -9.43
CA GLN A 291 31.11 -17.45 -9.21
C GLN A 291 32.65 -17.47 -9.32
N LYS A 292 33.23 -16.76 -10.31
CA LYS A 292 34.70 -16.64 -10.46
C LYS A 292 35.35 -15.81 -9.37
N SER A 293 34.67 -14.77 -8.90
CA SER A 293 35.14 -13.90 -7.82
C SER A 293 35.02 -14.55 -6.44
N TRP A 294 34.18 -15.58 -6.31
CA TRP A 294 33.99 -16.29 -5.06
C TRP A 294 35.12 -17.30 -4.80
N GLN A 295 35.81 -17.12 -3.66
CA GLN A 295 36.77 -18.07 -3.13
C GLN A 295 36.28 -18.59 -1.78
N PRO A 296 35.89 -19.87 -1.68
CA PRO A 296 35.39 -20.42 -0.43
C PRO A 296 36.46 -20.35 0.66
N GLY A 297 36.10 -19.80 1.83
CA GLY A 297 36.94 -19.82 3.03
C GLY A 297 37.96 -18.67 3.16
N SER A 298 37.88 -17.61 2.35
CA SER A 298 38.72 -16.42 2.58
C SER A 298 38.32 -15.70 3.88
N ALA A 299 39.28 -15.51 4.79
CA ALA A 299 39.05 -14.91 6.12
C ALA A 299 38.66 -13.41 6.08
N THR A 300 38.57 -12.81 4.89
CA THR A 300 38.52 -11.37 4.67
C THR A 300 37.20 -10.93 4.03
N GLY A 301 36.07 -10.97 4.74
CA GLY A 301 34.83 -10.23 4.40
C GLY A 301 34.24 -10.37 2.97
N GLY A 302 34.78 -11.26 2.13
CA GLY A 302 34.45 -11.38 0.71
C GLY A 302 33.09 -12.00 0.50
N ASP A 303 32.74 -13.00 1.33
CA ASP A 303 31.46 -13.69 1.28
C ASP A 303 30.29 -12.75 1.54
N THR A 304 30.42 -11.76 2.44
CA THR A 304 29.36 -10.76 2.67
C THR A 304 29.14 -9.84 1.47
N GLY A 305 30.21 -9.45 0.76
CA GLY A 305 30.11 -8.64 -0.45
C GLY A 305 29.46 -9.41 -1.61
N ILE A 306 29.83 -10.69 -1.75
CA ILE A 306 29.27 -11.57 -2.77
C ILE A 306 27.80 -11.90 -2.47
N GLN A 307 27.44 -12.15 -1.21
CA GLN A 307 26.04 -12.34 -0.80
C GLN A 307 25.18 -11.12 -1.12
N ALA A 308 25.66 -9.91 -0.82
CA ALA A 308 24.92 -8.68 -1.15
C ALA A 308 24.76 -8.48 -2.65
N ALA A 309 25.82 -8.73 -3.43
CA ALA A 309 25.77 -8.66 -4.90
C ALA A 309 24.82 -9.71 -5.50
N LEU A 310 24.81 -10.93 -4.94
CA LEU A 310 23.90 -12.00 -5.35
C LEU A 310 22.44 -11.66 -5.01
N ASN A 311 22.16 -11.13 -3.81
CA ASN A 311 20.82 -10.67 -3.42
C ASN A 311 20.28 -9.64 -4.44
N ALA A 312 21.09 -8.65 -4.81
CA ALA A 312 20.69 -7.61 -5.77
C ALA A 312 20.41 -8.21 -7.16
N LEU A 313 21.25 -9.14 -7.61
CA LEU A 313 21.08 -9.81 -8.89
C LEU A 313 19.84 -10.72 -8.92
N GLU A 314 19.61 -11.53 -7.88
CA GLU A 314 18.42 -12.38 -7.78
C GLU A 314 17.13 -11.55 -7.83
N LYS A 315 17.09 -10.41 -7.15
CA LYS A 315 15.97 -9.47 -7.19
C LYS A 315 15.73 -8.91 -8.58
N GLU A 316 16.80 -8.50 -9.26
CA GLU A 316 16.75 -7.99 -10.63
C GLU A 316 16.25 -9.04 -11.63
N ILE A 317 16.72 -10.29 -11.52
CA ILE A 317 16.25 -11.42 -12.33
C ILE A 317 14.76 -11.68 -12.05
N SER A 318 14.37 -11.74 -10.77
CA SER A 318 12.98 -11.98 -10.36
C SER A 318 12.03 -10.92 -10.92
N ASP A 319 12.37 -9.64 -10.76
CA ASP A 319 11.58 -8.52 -11.27
C ASP A 319 11.49 -8.53 -12.80
N CYS A 320 12.58 -8.86 -13.49
CA CYS A 320 12.62 -8.97 -14.94
C CYS A 320 11.72 -10.11 -15.46
N LEU A 321 11.87 -11.32 -14.92
CA LEU A 321 11.05 -12.48 -15.29
C LEU A 321 9.57 -12.25 -14.97
N ARG A 322 9.26 -11.60 -13.83
CA ARG A 322 7.89 -11.26 -13.46
C ARG A 322 7.26 -10.31 -14.49
N ARG A 323 7.99 -9.25 -14.88
CA ARG A 323 7.52 -8.31 -15.92
C ARG A 323 7.29 -9.00 -17.26
N TYR A 324 8.20 -9.86 -17.71
CA TYR A 324 8.04 -10.55 -18.98
C TYR A 324 6.90 -11.58 -18.94
N ARG A 325 6.67 -12.26 -17.82
CA ARG A 325 5.53 -13.18 -17.66
C ARG A 325 4.17 -12.46 -17.67
N GLN A 326 4.14 -11.19 -17.26
CA GLN A 326 2.93 -10.36 -17.28
C GLN A 326 2.60 -9.81 -18.68
N ASP A 327 3.60 -9.65 -19.55
CA ASP A 327 3.42 -9.19 -20.93
C ASP A 327 3.28 -10.38 -21.90
N LEU A 328 2.06 -10.60 -22.41
CA LEU A 328 1.74 -11.72 -23.30
C LEU A 328 2.61 -11.78 -24.56
N ARG A 329 3.19 -10.66 -25.00
CA ARG A 329 4.07 -10.60 -26.18
C ARG A 329 5.37 -11.38 -25.96
N PHE A 330 5.82 -11.53 -24.72
CA PHE A 330 7.02 -12.28 -24.36
C PHE A 330 6.76 -13.76 -24.09
N ALA A 331 5.50 -14.20 -23.99
CA ALA A 331 5.17 -15.59 -23.64
C ALA A 331 5.82 -16.64 -24.58
N PRO A 332 5.85 -16.47 -25.92
CA PRO A 332 6.52 -17.42 -26.81
C PRO A 332 8.04 -17.47 -26.62
N ALA A 333 8.67 -16.29 -26.44
CA ALA A 333 10.11 -16.17 -26.23
C ALA A 333 10.54 -16.79 -24.88
N LEU A 334 9.79 -16.53 -23.82
CA LEU A 334 9.98 -17.16 -22.51
C LEU A 334 9.78 -18.68 -22.59
N GLY A 335 8.78 -19.16 -23.33
CA GLY A 335 8.55 -20.60 -23.52
C GLY A 335 9.74 -21.29 -24.19
N ARG A 336 10.34 -20.67 -25.22
CA ARG A 336 11.57 -21.17 -25.85
C ARG A 336 12.80 -21.09 -24.94
N ALA A 337 12.87 -20.07 -24.10
CA ALA A 337 13.97 -19.84 -23.18
C ALA A 337 13.83 -20.55 -21.81
N ASP A 338 12.74 -21.28 -21.56
CA ASP A 338 12.41 -21.84 -20.24
C ASP A 338 13.55 -22.67 -19.62
N GLU A 339 14.14 -23.59 -20.40
CA GLU A 339 15.26 -24.40 -19.93
C GLU A 339 16.52 -23.57 -19.62
N ARG A 340 16.71 -22.46 -20.33
CA ARG A 340 17.81 -21.51 -20.05
C ARG A 340 17.54 -20.74 -18.76
N VAL A 341 16.30 -20.27 -18.56
CA VAL A 341 15.88 -19.61 -17.31
C VAL A 341 16.05 -20.56 -16.13
N ARG A 342 15.64 -21.83 -16.24
CA ARG A 342 15.85 -22.84 -15.19
C ARG A 342 17.33 -23.03 -14.86
N ARG A 343 18.21 -23.10 -15.87
CA ARG A 343 19.68 -23.20 -15.66
C ARG A 343 20.27 -21.96 -15.00
N LEU A 344 19.80 -20.76 -15.36
CA LEU A 344 20.19 -19.50 -14.71
C LEU A 344 19.81 -19.53 -13.22
N VAL A 345 18.56 -19.87 -12.91
CA VAL A 345 18.06 -19.97 -11.53
C VAL A 345 18.81 -21.05 -10.74
N ALA A 346 19.06 -22.21 -11.34
CA ALA A 346 19.85 -23.28 -10.72
C ALA A 346 21.29 -22.84 -10.43
N SER A 347 21.90 -22.03 -11.31
CA SER A 347 23.26 -21.50 -11.11
C SER A 347 23.31 -20.46 -9.97
N ALA A 348 22.30 -19.60 -9.87
CA ALA A 348 22.13 -18.69 -8.73
C ALA A 348 21.95 -19.47 -7.42
N ALA A 349 21.08 -20.49 -7.45
CA ALA A 349 20.81 -21.35 -6.29
C ALA A 349 22.06 -22.09 -5.84
N ALA A 350 22.86 -22.62 -6.76
CA ALA A 350 24.12 -23.29 -6.45
C ALA A 350 25.12 -22.34 -5.76
N LEU A 351 25.23 -21.09 -6.23
CA LEU A 351 26.07 -20.08 -5.60
C LEU A 351 25.54 -19.70 -4.20
N ARG A 352 24.22 -19.52 -4.07
CA ARG A 352 23.53 -19.24 -2.79
C ARG A 352 23.79 -20.36 -1.76
N SER A 353 23.56 -21.61 -2.16
CA SER A 353 23.82 -22.80 -1.34
C SER A 353 25.29 -22.86 -0.94
N GLY A 354 26.20 -22.61 -1.88
CA GLY A 354 27.64 -22.55 -1.64
C GLY A 354 28.04 -21.53 -0.58
N LEU A 355 27.54 -20.30 -0.67
CA LEU A 355 27.83 -19.22 0.30
C LEU A 355 27.28 -19.52 1.70
N TRP A 356 26.08 -20.11 1.78
CA TRP A 356 25.53 -20.51 3.07
C TRP A 356 26.28 -21.69 3.67
N ARG A 357 26.65 -22.68 2.85
CA ARG A 357 27.44 -23.83 3.27
C ARG A 357 28.83 -23.39 3.74
N SER A 358 29.52 -22.49 3.04
CA SER A 358 30.85 -22.01 3.46
C SER A 358 30.80 -21.29 4.80
N ALA A 359 29.83 -20.38 4.98
CA ALA A 359 29.64 -19.66 6.24
C ALA A 359 29.28 -20.63 7.39
N PHE A 360 28.37 -21.57 7.15
CA PHE A 360 27.98 -22.58 8.12
C PHE A 360 29.17 -23.47 8.51
N GLN A 361 29.89 -24.03 7.54
CA GLN A 361 31.04 -24.91 7.78
C GLN A 361 32.20 -24.17 8.47
N ALA A 362 32.41 -22.89 8.18
CA ALA A 362 33.40 -22.08 8.88
C ALA A 362 33.09 -21.97 10.38
N LEU A 363 31.82 -21.75 10.75
CA LEU A 363 31.38 -21.72 12.16
C LEU A 363 31.54 -23.10 12.81
N VAL A 364 31.16 -24.18 12.11
CA VAL A 364 31.33 -25.56 12.60
C VAL A 364 32.79 -25.91 12.81
N SER A 365 33.69 -25.54 11.89
CA SER A 365 35.14 -25.80 12.02
C SER A 365 35.80 -25.05 13.20
N ARG A 366 35.19 -23.95 13.64
CA ARG A 366 35.61 -23.18 14.82
C ARG A 366 34.94 -23.68 16.11
N HIS A 367 34.17 -24.77 16.02
CA HIS A 367 33.36 -25.31 17.11
C HIS A 367 32.31 -24.31 17.64
N GLU A 368 31.89 -23.34 16.81
CA GLU A 368 30.88 -22.30 17.13
C GLU A 368 29.46 -22.80 16.82
N TYR A 369 29.08 -23.94 17.40
CA TYR A 369 27.84 -24.66 17.04
C TYR A 369 26.54 -23.87 17.25
N TRP A 370 26.47 -23.04 18.31
CA TRP A 370 25.30 -22.20 18.55
C TRP A 370 25.13 -21.13 17.46
N ASP A 371 26.23 -20.48 17.06
CA ASP A 371 26.22 -19.48 16.00
C ASP A 371 25.89 -20.12 14.64
N ALA A 372 26.41 -21.34 14.39
CA ALA A 372 26.04 -22.13 13.22
C ALA A 372 24.54 -22.47 13.20
N ALA A 373 23.95 -22.80 14.35
CA ALA A 373 22.52 -23.09 14.47
C ALA A 373 21.64 -21.86 14.24
N GLU A 374 22.02 -20.70 14.76
CA GLU A 374 21.32 -19.44 14.47
C GLU A 374 21.44 -19.06 12.99
N HIS A 375 22.62 -19.22 12.38
CA HIS A 375 22.81 -19.00 10.94
C HIS A 375 21.89 -19.90 10.10
N PHE A 376 21.78 -21.18 10.46
CA PHE A 376 20.86 -22.11 9.80
C PHE A 376 19.38 -21.72 10.02
N ARG A 377 18.99 -21.37 11.25
CA ARG A 377 17.62 -20.93 11.58
C ARG A 377 17.21 -19.74 10.72
N LEU A 378 18.06 -18.72 10.65
CA LEU A 378 17.84 -17.53 9.83
C LEU A 378 17.71 -17.88 8.35
N GLY A 379 18.64 -18.67 7.78
CA GLY A 379 18.57 -19.06 6.37
C GLY A 379 17.28 -19.84 6.03
N ARG A 380 16.82 -20.70 6.95
CA ARG A 380 15.57 -21.43 6.78
C ARG A 380 14.34 -20.52 6.87
N GLU A 381 14.35 -19.55 7.78
CA GLU A 381 13.30 -18.55 7.90
C GLU A 381 13.24 -17.67 6.64
N THR A 382 14.37 -17.21 6.12
CA THR A 382 14.46 -16.45 4.86
C THR A 382 13.81 -17.22 3.71
N LEU A 383 14.14 -18.50 3.53
CA LEU A 383 13.51 -19.36 2.50
C LEU A 383 12.00 -19.55 2.70
N THR A 384 11.49 -19.42 3.93
CA THR A 384 10.07 -19.66 4.25
C THR A 384 9.23 -18.37 4.18
N GLN A 385 9.74 -17.26 4.69
CA GLN A 385 9.04 -15.98 4.78
C GLN A 385 9.15 -15.15 3.50
N GLU A 386 10.30 -15.17 2.81
CA GLU A 386 10.54 -14.37 1.60
C GLU A 386 10.15 -15.08 0.30
N ALA A 387 9.55 -16.28 0.39
CA ALA A 387 8.97 -17.00 -0.74
C ALA A 387 7.98 -16.14 -1.56
N SER A 388 7.51 -15.00 -1.01
CA SER A 388 6.63 -14.06 -1.69
C SER A 388 7.27 -12.78 -2.25
N ARG A 389 8.57 -12.45 -2.01
CA ARG A 389 9.17 -11.20 -2.57
C ARG A 389 10.64 -11.27 -2.98
N ASP A 390 11.58 -11.56 -2.07
CA ASP A 390 13.02 -11.38 -2.35
C ASP A 390 13.70 -12.65 -2.88
N LEU A 391 13.18 -13.85 -2.55
CA LEU A 391 13.64 -15.14 -3.08
C LEU A 391 12.62 -15.80 -4.03
N GLU A 392 11.66 -15.03 -4.54
CA GLU A 392 10.61 -15.49 -5.45
C GLU A 392 11.17 -16.20 -6.70
N LEU A 393 12.39 -15.85 -7.11
CA LEU A 393 13.10 -16.50 -8.21
C LEU A 393 13.15 -18.03 -8.05
N TYR A 394 13.35 -18.52 -6.82
CA TYR A 394 13.51 -19.95 -6.52
C TYR A 394 12.19 -20.72 -6.42
N PHE A 395 11.05 -20.01 -6.38
CA PHE A 395 9.72 -20.59 -6.22
C PHE A 395 8.80 -20.36 -7.44
N SER A 396 9.17 -19.45 -8.34
CA SER A 396 8.31 -19.00 -9.44
C SER A 396 8.32 -19.87 -10.72
N ASN A 397 8.94 -21.05 -10.71
CA ASN A 397 9.12 -21.89 -11.92
C ASN A 397 8.06 -23.00 -12.11
N ASN A 398 7.02 -23.10 -11.27
CA ASN A 398 5.97 -24.11 -11.46
C ASN A 398 4.80 -23.54 -12.25
N ALA A 399 4.90 -23.59 -13.59
CA ALA A 399 3.81 -23.21 -14.50
C ALA A 399 2.68 -24.28 -14.60
N SER A 400 2.94 -25.50 -14.15
CA SER A 400 1.95 -26.58 -14.05
C SER A 400 1.60 -26.78 -12.59
N GLY A 401 0.31 -26.68 -12.21
CA GLY A 401 -0.20 -26.83 -10.84
C GLY A 401 0.00 -28.21 -10.18
N GLU A 402 1.03 -28.95 -10.57
CA GLU A 402 1.55 -30.13 -9.87
C GLU A 402 2.45 -29.69 -8.71
N THR A 403 2.38 -30.41 -7.59
CA THR A 403 3.30 -30.30 -6.45
C THR A 403 4.67 -30.85 -6.81
N ILE A 404 5.38 -30.18 -7.72
CA ILE A 404 6.78 -30.46 -8.05
C ILE A 404 7.64 -29.68 -7.04
N LYS A 405 8.63 -30.34 -6.44
CA LYS A 405 9.62 -29.68 -5.57
C LYS A 405 10.26 -28.49 -6.29
N THR A 406 10.18 -27.31 -5.70
CA THR A 406 10.81 -26.10 -6.22
C THR A 406 12.32 -26.11 -5.96
N ILE A 407 13.07 -25.22 -6.63
CA ILE A 407 14.51 -25.04 -6.35
C ILE A 407 14.70 -24.55 -4.89
N GLY A 408 13.78 -23.72 -4.39
CA GLY A 408 13.77 -23.30 -2.99
C GLY A 408 13.57 -24.45 -2.01
N ASP A 409 12.73 -25.44 -2.35
CA ASP A 409 12.59 -26.66 -1.55
C ASP A 409 13.90 -27.47 -1.52
N THR A 410 14.59 -27.58 -2.66
CA THR A 410 15.90 -28.26 -2.75
C THR A 410 16.96 -27.55 -1.89
N LEU A 411 17.02 -26.22 -1.93
CA LEU A 411 17.92 -25.43 -1.08
C LEU A 411 17.65 -25.66 0.42
N ARG A 412 16.37 -25.72 0.80
CA ARG A 412 15.98 -26.03 2.18
C ARG A 412 16.39 -27.43 2.60
N ASP A 413 16.22 -28.41 1.72
CA ASP A 413 16.62 -29.81 1.97
C ASP A 413 18.15 -29.92 2.12
N GLU A 414 18.92 -29.23 1.28
CA GLU A 414 20.39 -29.17 1.35
C GLU A 414 20.89 -28.53 2.64
N LEU A 415 20.35 -27.37 3.03
CA LEU A 415 20.69 -26.72 4.30
C LEU A 415 20.36 -27.62 5.49
N THR A 416 19.22 -28.30 5.44
CA THR A 416 18.80 -29.22 6.51
C THR A 416 19.75 -30.40 6.61
N ALA A 417 20.22 -30.94 5.48
CA ALA A 417 21.20 -32.01 5.46
C ALA A 417 22.54 -31.59 6.09
N GLU A 418 23.05 -30.38 5.77
CA GLU A 418 24.25 -29.82 6.42
C GLU A 418 24.07 -29.66 7.93
N TYR A 419 22.92 -29.13 8.35
CA TYR A 419 22.61 -28.96 9.77
C TYR A 419 22.59 -30.31 10.52
N MET A 420 22.01 -31.34 9.90
CA MET A 420 21.95 -32.69 10.48
C MET A 420 23.33 -33.37 10.56
N GLN A 421 24.34 -32.93 9.80
CA GLN A 421 25.72 -33.39 9.96
C GLN A 421 26.42 -32.71 11.15
N MET A 422 26.10 -31.45 11.43
CA MET A 422 26.65 -30.70 12.57
C MET A 422 26.06 -31.14 13.91
N LEU A 423 24.76 -31.41 13.96
CA LEU A 423 24.04 -31.65 15.21
C LEU A 423 24.67 -32.75 16.09
N PRO A 424 25.08 -33.93 15.56
CA PRO A 424 25.80 -34.94 16.34
C PRO A 424 27.14 -34.44 16.92
N LEU A 425 27.88 -33.60 16.20
CA LEU A 425 29.15 -33.03 16.68
C LEU A 425 28.91 -32.07 17.84
N ALA A 426 27.88 -31.21 17.72
CA ALA A 426 27.48 -30.31 18.79
C ALA A 426 27.04 -31.08 20.04
N TYR A 427 26.28 -32.17 19.88
CA TYR A 427 25.92 -33.03 20.99
C TYR A 427 27.13 -33.66 21.65
N ASP A 428 28.07 -34.23 20.88
CA ASP A 428 29.27 -34.85 21.44
C ASP A 428 30.08 -33.86 22.31
N GLU A 429 30.33 -32.65 21.81
CA GLU A 429 31.14 -31.66 22.53
C GLU A 429 30.37 -30.99 23.69
N LEU A 430 29.17 -30.45 23.42
CA LEU A 430 28.43 -29.66 24.41
C LEU A 430 27.81 -30.55 25.50
N LEU A 431 27.35 -31.76 25.17
CA LEU A 431 26.82 -32.69 26.18
C LEU A 431 27.94 -33.20 27.07
N THR A 432 29.12 -33.53 26.50
CA THR A 432 30.30 -33.91 27.30
C THR A 432 30.74 -32.78 28.21
N ALA A 433 30.73 -31.54 27.73
CA ALA A 433 31.00 -30.36 28.55
C ALA A 433 29.96 -30.20 29.68
N ALA A 434 28.68 -30.45 29.40
CA ALA A 434 27.60 -30.41 30.39
C ALA A 434 27.73 -31.52 31.44
N GLU A 435 28.10 -32.74 31.04
CA GLU A 435 28.34 -33.88 31.93
C GLU A 435 29.55 -33.61 32.84
N ARG A 436 30.65 -33.08 32.30
CA ARG A 436 31.82 -32.66 33.08
C ARG A 436 31.49 -31.53 34.05
N ALA A 437 30.72 -30.54 33.61
CA ALA A 437 30.28 -29.44 34.47
C ALA A 437 29.49 -29.95 35.68
N ALA A 438 28.50 -30.82 35.46
CA ALA A 438 27.67 -31.39 36.53
C ALA A 438 28.44 -32.37 37.42
N ASN A 439 29.10 -33.37 36.84
CA ASN A 439 29.63 -34.51 37.61
C ASN A 439 31.03 -34.28 38.19
N ILE A 440 31.85 -33.40 37.58
CA ILE A 440 33.23 -33.15 38.03
C ILE A 440 33.34 -31.79 38.73
N ASN A 441 32.83 -30.72 38.10
CA ASN A 441 33.01 -29.36 38.62
C ASN A 441 31.90 -28.92 39.59
N ASN A 442 30.84 -29.71 39.75
CA ASN A 442 29.65 -29.38 40.53
C ASN A 442 29.01 -28.03 40.11
N LYS A 443 29.04 -27.74 38.80
CA LYS A 443 28.49 -26.54 38.16
C LYS A 443 27.21 -26.89 37.39
N HIS A 444 26.14 -27.11 38.14
CA HIS A 444 24.86 -27.54 37.59
C HIS A 444 24.15 -26.46 36.77
N GLY A 445 24.38 -25.17 37.05
CA GLY A 445 23.83 -24.07 36.25
C GLY A 445 24.39 -24.08 34.83
N PHE A 446 25.71 -24.17 34.67
CA PHE A 446 26.33 -24.27 33.36
C PHE A 446 25.89 -25.53 32.60
N SER A 447 25.81 -26.68 33.31
CA SER A 447 25.29 -27.93 32.73
C SER A 447 23.86 -27.77 32.20
N LEU A 448 22.97 -27.15 33.00
CA LEU A 448 21.59 -26.85 32.61
C LEU A 448 21.54 -25.97 31.35
N ALA A 449 22.33 -24.89 31.32
CA ALA A 449 22.34 -23.94 30.21
C ALA A 449 22.80 -24.57 28.89
N LEU A 450 23.82 -25.44 28.93
CA LEU A 450 24.26 -26.22 27.77
C LEU A 450 23.19 -27.20 27.27
N CYS A 451 22.49 -27.89 28.18
CA CYS A 451 21.41 -28.78 27.80
C CYS A 451 20.24 -28.02 27.16
N ILE A 452 19.89 -26.82 27.67
CA ILE A 452 18.87 -25.95 27.06
C ILE A 452 19.32 -25.52 25.66
N MET A 453 20.58 -25.16 25.49
CA MET A 453 21.15 -24.80 24.19
C MET A 453 21.00 -25.94 23.17
N LEU A 454 21.38 -27.17 23.55
CA LEU A 454 21.18 -28.38 22.73
C LEU A 454 19.70 -28.67 22.43
N GLN A 455 18.83 -28.47 23.42
CA GLN A 455 17.38 -28.63 23.25
C GLN A 455 16.83 -27.63 22.22
N GLN A 456 17.26 -26.37 22.25
CA GLN A 456 16.86 -25.34 21.29
C GLN A 456 17.39 -25.64 19.90
N MET A 457 18.65 -26.03 19.76
CA MET A 457 19.23 -26.49 18.49
C MET A 457 18.40 -27.65 17.90
N SER A 458 18.08 -28.63 18.73
CA SER A 458 17.28 -29.79 18.32
C SER A 458 15.85 -29.45 17.92
N ALA A 459 15.28 -28.38 18.46
CA ALA A 459 13.94 -27.92 18.13
C ALA A 459 13.89 -27.20 16.77
N ILE A 460 15.04 -26.80 16.21
CA ILE A 460 15.06 -26.14 14.90
C ILE A 460 14.55 -27.12 13.84
N VAL A 461 15.03 -28.38 13.80
CA VAL A 461 14.63 -29.35 12.76
C VAL A 461 13.44 -30.22 13.23
N ASN A 462 12.40 -30.27 12.42
CA ASN A 462 11.22 -31.12 12.66
C ASN A 462 11.52 -32.59 12.33
N GLY A 463 10.72 -33.50 12.91
CA GLY A 463 10.76 -34.93 12.56
C GLY A 463 11.86 -35.71 13.29
N ARG A 464 11.89 -35.61 14.63
CA ARG A 464 12.81 -36.41 15.49
C ARG A 464 12.70 -37.91 15.22
N ASP A 465 11.55 -38.40 14.78
CA ASP A 465 11.28 -39.78 14.39
C ASP A 465 12.19 -40.30 13.25
N LYS A 466 12.76 -39.39 12.45
CA LYS A 466 13.63 -39.72 11.31
C LYS A 466 15.11 -39.55 11.62
N TRP A 467 15.46 -39.22 12.87
CA TRP A 467 16.84 -38.99 13.26
C TRP A 467 17.60 -40.31 13.47
N PRO A 468 18.94 -40.33 13.27
CA PRO A 468 19.74 -41.51 13.59
C PRO A 468 19.56 -41.93 15.06
N GLU A 469 19.48 -43.23 15.32
CA GLU A 469 19.26 -43.77 16.67
C GLU A 469 20.33 -43.30 17.67
N ALA A 470 21.59 -43.19 17.24
CA ALA A 470 22.68 -42.66 18.06
C ALA A 470 22.43 -41.22 18.55
N LEU A 471 21.84 -40.36 17.71
CA LEU A 471 21.50 -38.99 18.09
C LEU A 471 20.29 -38.97 19.04
N LEU A 472 19.30 -39.85 18.82
CA LEU A 472 18.15 -39.99 19.72
C LEU A 472 18.56 -40.43 21.12
N GLU A 473 19.54 -41.32 21.25
CA GLU A 473 20.12 -41.69 22.55
C GLU A 473 20.85 -40.53 23.22
N GLN A 474 21.58 -39.70 22.47
CA GLN A 474 22.19 -38.48 23.01
C GLN A 474 21.13 -37.46 23.48
N VAL A 475 20.01 -37.33 22.76
CA VAL A 475 18.86 -36.50 23.18
C VAL A 475 18.29 -36.99 24.51
N LYS A 476 18.05 -38.30 24.67
CA LYS A 476 17.59 -38.89 25.95
C LYS A 476 18.56 -38.63 27.10
N ARG A 477 19.86 -38.78 26.85
CA ARG A 477 20.92 -38.47 27.84
C ARG A 477 20.91 -37.00 28.23
N MET A 478 20.79 -36.10 27.25
CA MET A 478 20.66 -34.66 27.49
C MET A 478 19.42 -34.34 28.31
N GLU A 479 18.25 -34.91 27.99
CA GLU A 479 17.00 -34.69 28.73
C GLU A 479 17.10 -35.19 30.19
N ALA A 480 17.74 -36.35 30.41
CA ALA A 480 18.00 -36.87 31.75
C ALA A 480 18.97 -35.96 32.55
N LEU A 481 20.03 -35.47 31.91
CA LEU A 481 20.98 -34.54 32.54
C LEU A 481 20.34 -33.19 32.84
N LEU A 482 19.52 -32.67 31.94
CA LEU A 482 18.73 -31.45 32.13
C LEU A 482 17.82 -31.57 33.36
N ALA A 483 17.08 -32.68 33.47
CA ALA A 483 16.21 -32.96 34.60
C ALA A 483 16.99 -33.07 35.92
N LYS A 484 18.11 -33.81 35.91
CA LYS A 484 19.00 -33.95 37.08
C LYS A 484 19.56 -32.60 37.52
N SER A 485 20.16 -31.82 36.61
CA SER A 485 20.75 -30.51 36.94
C SER A 485 19.69 -29.53 37.43
N ARG A 486 18.49 -29.53 36.83
CA ARG A 486 17.35 -28.75 37.31
C ARG A 486 16.96 -29.15 38.74
N GLN A 487 16.84 -30.44 39.02
CA GLN A 487 16.49 -30.93 40.35
C GLN A 487 17.56 -30.55 41.38
N THR A 488 18.85 -30.75 41.09
CA THR A 488 19.92 -30.36 42.00
C THR A 488 19.93 -28.85 42.27
N ILE A 489 19.74 -28.02 41.24
CA ILE A 489 19.60 -26.57 41.40
C ILE A 489 18.41 -26.26 42.31
N ASN A 490 17.29 -26.94 42.07
CA ASN A 490 16.07 -26.73 42.83
C ASN A 490 16.28 -27.03 44.32
N ASP A 491 16.78 -28.23 44.62
CA ASP A 491 16.94 -28.72 45.98
C ASP A 491 18.04 -27.97 46.76
N SER A 492 19.09 -27.52 46.08
CA SER A 492 20.26 -26.89 46.72
C SER A 492 20.18 -25.36 46.83
N TYR A 493 19.42 -24.69 45.94
CA TYR A 493 19.45 -23.22 45.81
C TYR A 493 18.07 -22.57 45.72
N VAL A 494 17.10 -23.20 45.04
CA VAL A 494 15.77 -22.61 44.82
C VAL A 494 14.86 -22.85 46.03
N GLN A 495 14.92 -24.05 46.61
CA GLN A 495 14.18 -24.42 47.81
C GLN A 495 14.82 -23.79 49.04
N ARG A 496 14.11 -22.81 49.59
CA ARG A 496 14.52 -21.99 50.72
C ARG A 496 13.65 -22.29 51.92
N THR A 497 14.17 -22.01 53.11
CA THR A 497 13.42 -22.18 54.36
C THR A 497 13.11 -20.82 54.97
N LEU A 498 11.90 -20.62 55.51
CA LEU A 498 11.58 -19.49 56.38
C LEU A 498 11.48 -20.02 57.82
N LEU A 499 12.38 -19.56 58.69
CA LEU A 499 12.36 -19.84 60.12
C LEU A 499 11.83 -18.62 60.87
N VAL A 500 10.83 -18.82 61.73
CA VAL A 500 10.31 -17.77 62.62
C VAL A 500 10.66 -18.13 64.06
N ASN A 501 11.57 -17.37 64.67
CA ASN A 501 11.89 -17.55 66.08
C ASN A 501 10.83 -16.90 66.98
N ASP A 502 10.75 -17.40 68.21
CA ASP A 502 9.84 -16.87 69.23
C ASP A 502 10.01 -15.35 69.41
N MET A 503 8.87 -14.66 69.52
CA MET A 503 8.82 -13.23 69.80
C MET A 503 8.54 -12.99 71.28
N SER A 504 9.02 -11.86 71.79
CA SER A 504 8.79 -11.41 73.16
C SER A 504 7.66 -10.38 73.23
N SER A 505 7.01 -10.27 74.39
CA SER A 505 6.02 -9.23 74.68
C SER A 505 5.93 -8.98 76.17
N ALA A 506 5.51 -7.78 76.58
CA ALA A 506 5.18 -7.47 77.97
C ALA A 506 3.96 -8.27 78.46
N THR A 507 3.06 -8.67 77.56
CA THR A 507 1.90 -9.51 77.89
C THR A 507 2.26 -10.99 77.68
N PRO A 508 2.17 -11.85 78.72
CA PRO A 508 2.51 -13.27 78.61
C PRO A 508 1.74 -13.96 77.47
N GLY A 509 2.43 -14.78 76.68
CA GLY A 509 1.84 -15.58 75.60
C GLY A 509 1.58 -14.83 74.29
N VAL A 510 1.47 -13.49 74.28
CA VAL A 510 1.18 -12.71 73.07
C VAL A 510 2.30 -12.83 72.03
N GLY A 511 3.57 -12.72 72.45
CA GLY A 511 4.71 -12.85 71.53
C GLY A 511 4.79 -14.22 70.85
N LEU A 512 4.62 -15.31 71.61
CA LEU A 512 4.58 -16.67 71.06
C LEU A 512 3.40 -16.85 70.10
N THR A 513 2.24 -16.29 70.44
CA THR A 513 1.04 -16.34 69.58
C THR A 513 1.33 -15.66 68.23
N TYR A 514 1.89 -14.45 68.22
CA TYR A 514 2.27 -13.76 66.99
C TYR A 514 3.28 -14.55 66.14
N ALA A 515 4.28 -15.19 66.74
CA ALA A 515 5.23 -16.02 66.00
C ALA A 515 4.51 -17.17 65.26
N ARG A 516 3.62 -17.89 65.94
CA ARG A 516 2.84 -19.01 65.37
C ARG A 516 1.81 -18.57 64.34
N ASP A 517 1.18 -17.43 64.56
CA ASP A 517 0.24 -16.87 63.59
C ASP A 517 0.97 -16.47 62.30
N ILE A 518 2.15 -15.83 62.40
CA ILE A 518 2.96 -15.48 61.23
C ILE A 518 3.39 -16.75 60.47
N GLU A 519 3.81 -17.81 61.17
CA GLU A 519 4.12 -19.09 60.50
C GLU A 519 2.91 -19.61 59.71
N THR A 520 1.72 -19.54 60.30
CA THR A 520 0.48 -20.03 59.71
C THR A 520 0.06 -19.20 58.50
N GLU A 521 0.06 -17.87 58.63
CA GLU A 521 -0.26 -16.94 57.55
C GLU A 521 0.74 -17.05 56.39
N MET A 522 2.04 -17.19 56.70
CA MET A 522 3.06 -17.38 55.65
C MET A 522 2.88 -18.70 54.91
N ARG A 523 2.50 -19.80 55.58
CA ARG A 523 2.17 -21.07 54.89
C ARG A 523 1.02 -20.85 53.91
N ALA A 524 -0.07 -20.22 54.35
CA ALA A 524 -1.24 -19.96 53.52
C ALA A 524 -0.94 -19.06 52.30
N ILE A 525 -0.18 -17.98 52.51
CA ILE A 525 0.22 -17.05 51.44
C ILE A 525 1.18 -17.73 50.45
N LEU A 526 2.16 -18.50 50.93
CA LEU A 526 3.11 -19.17 50.05
C LEU A 526 2.41 -20.24 49.18
N GLU A 527 1.42 -20.93 49.71
CA GLU A 527 0.57 -21.85 48.92
C GLU A 527 -0.23 -21.10 47.85
N SER A 528 -0.87 -19.98 48.21
CA SER A 528 -1.71 -19.23 47.27
C SER A 528 -0.92 -18.50 46.18
N PHE A 529 0.34 -18.15 46.43
CA PHE A 529 1.27 -17.56 45.46
C PHE A 529 2.04 -18.60 44.64
N GLY A 530 1.77 -19.90 44.82
CA GLY A 530 2.49 -20.99 44.13
C GLY A 530 3.97 -21.10 44.56
N MET A 531 4.34 -20.53 45.70
CA MET A 531 5.71 -20.51 46.24
C MET A 531 5.98 -21.61 47.26
N ALA A 532 4.99 -22.41 47.65
CA ALA A 532 5.16 -23.45 48.66
C ALA A 532 6.23 -24.50 48.32
N GLN A 533 6.49 -24.76 47.03
CA GLN A 533 7.57 -25.64 46.59
C GLN A 533 8.96 -24.97 46.64
N GLN A 534 9.00 -23.63 46.70
CA GLN A 534 10.21 -22.81 46.66
C GLN A 534 10.60 -22.26 48.03
N VAL A 535 9.63 -22.00 48.90
CA VAL A 535 9.85 -21.52 50.27
C VAL A 535 9.02 -22.36 51.22
N ARG A 536 9.70 -23.05 52.14
CA ARG A 536 9.06 -23.87 53.18
C ARG A 536 9.20 -23.19 54.54
N VAL A 537 8.09 -22.99 55.24
CA VAL A 537 8.13 -22.55 56.63
C VAL A 537 8.56 -23.73 57.52
N VAL A 538 9.62 -23.56 58.29
CA VAL A 538 10.20 -24.62 59.13
C VAL A 538 10.10 -24.27 60.60
N GLU A 539 9.97 -25.29 61.44
CA GLU A 539 9.90 -25.15 62.88
C GLU A 539 11.30 -24.92 63.49
N PRO A 540 11.39 -24.24 64.66
CA PRO A 540 12.64 -24.09 65.39
C PRO A 540 13.32 -25.44 65.66
N GLY A 541 14.61 -25.54 65.33
CA GLY A 541 15.41 -26.76 65.51
C GLY A 541 15.52 -27.66 64.27
N MET A 542 14.78 -27.37 63.19
CA MET A 542 14.89 -28.07 61.91
C MET A 542 16.05 -27.52 61.06
N THR A 543 16.60 -28.35 60.17
CA THR A 543 17.67 -27.94 59.24
C THR A 543 17.19 -26.80 58.33
N THR A 544 17.93 -25.69 58.34
CA THR A 544 17.65 -24.53 57.50
C THR A 544 18.49 -24.56 56.22
N SER A 545 17.91 -24.05 55.13
CA SER A 545 18.64 -23.83 53.88
C SER A 545 19.66 -22.69 54.09
N PRO A 546 20.89 -22.79 53.54
CA PRO A 546 21.85 -21.69 53.58
C PRO A 546 21.36 -20.43 52.85
N TRP A 547 20.36 -20.57 51.98
CA TRP A 547 19.68 -19.47 51.28
C TRP A 547 18.32 -19.12 51.91
N GLY A 548 18.05 -19.64 53.11
CA GLY A 548 16.82 -19.40 53.85
C GLY A 548 16.75 -18.02 54.49
N TYR A 549 15.57 -17.73 55.01
CA TYR A 549 15.23 -16.51 55.73
C TYR A 549 14.99 -16.85 57.20
N THR A 550 15.42 -15.96 58.09
CA THR A 550 15.23 -16.09 59.54
C THR A 550 14.65 -14.81 60.10
N VAL A 551 13.51 -14.93 60.76
CA VAL A 551 12.92 -13.88 61.59
C VAL A 551 13.43 -14.06 63.02
N TYR A 552 14.04 -13.02 63.58
CA TYR A 552 14.64 -13.08 64.92
C TYR A 552 14.53 -11.73 65.66
N GLY A 553 14.67 -11.79 66.98
CA GLY A 553 14.58 -10.60 67.85
C GLY A 553 13.22 -9.90 67.74
N GLY A 554 12.13 -10.67 67.57
CA GLY A 554 10.79 -10.12 67.45
C GLY A 554 10.24 -9.64 68.79
N VAL A 555 9.56 -8.50 68.78
CA VAL A 555 8.96 -7.86 69.96
C VAL A 555 7.58 -7.30 69.61
N VAL A 556 6.56 -7.70 70.38
CA VAL A 556 5.25 -7.04 70.43
C VAL A 556 5.31 -5.98 71.52
N ALA A 557 5.64 -4.76 71.10
CA ALA A 557 5.94 -3.63 71.99
C ALA A 557 4.68 -2.97 72.55
N ASN A 558 3.67 -2.71 71.71
CA ASN A 558 2.38 -2.15 72.13
C ASN A 558 1.24 -3.06 71.68
N PHE A 559 0.32 -3.35 72.59
CA PHE A 559 -0.89 -4.15 72.35
C PHE A 559 -1.99 -3.71 73.31
N ASP A 560 -2.59 -2.55 73.04
CA ASP A 560 -3.63 -1.94 73.87
C ASP A 560 -4.88 -1.61 73.05
N GLY A 561 -6.06 -1.85 73.62
CA GLY A 561 -7.37 -1.60 73.01
C GLY A 561 -8.37 -0.97 73.98
N LYS A 562 -7.87 -0.40 75.09
CA LYS A 562 -8.70 0.18 76.15
C LYS A 562 -9.25 1.55 75.80
N GLU A 563 -8.64 2.25 74.84
CA GLU A 563 -9.03 3.60 74.48
C GLU A 563 -10.41 3.61 73.78
N SER A 564 -11.25 4.56 74.21
CA SER A 564 -12.55 4.81 73.59
C SER A 564 -12.94 6.27 73.70
N ALA A 565 -13.48 6.81 72.61
CA ALA A 565 -14.12 8.11 72.59
C ALA A 565 -15.63 7.92 72.41
N GLU A 566 -16.42 8.77 73.07
CA GLU A 566 -17.87 8.79 72.94
C GLU A 566 -18.32 10.19 72.53
N ARG A 567 -19.17 10.26 71.51
CA ARG A 567 -19.79 11.50 71.05
C ARG A 567 -21.29 11.33 71.05
N GLN A 568 -21.99 12.28 71.66
CA GLN A 568 -23.45 12.34 71.65
C GLN A 568 -23.91 13.47 70.73
N THR A 569 -24.81 13.15 69.81
CA THR A 569 -25.48 14.12 68.94
C THR A 569 -26.98 13.83 68.89
N MET A 570 -27.77 14.69 68.26
CA MET A 570 -29.21 14.48 68.10
C MET A 570 -29.63 14.82 66.67
N ARG A 571 -30.57 14.06 66.12
CA ARG A 571 -31.29 14.39 64.89
C ARG A 571 -32.78 14.40 65.14
N THR A 572 -33.51 15.30 64.48
CA THR A 572 -34.96 15.39 64.61
C THR A 572 -35.62 14.94 63.31
N VAL A 573 -36.62 14.07 63.41
CA VAL A 573 -37.41 13.58 62.27
C VAL A 573 -38.87 13.94 62.50
N ARG A 574 -39.58 14.34 61.43
CA ARG A 574 -41.03 14.59 61.47
C ARG A 574 -41.76 13.60 60.60
N TYR A 575 -42.85 13.04 61.09
CA TYR A 575 -43.71 12.13 60.34
C TYR A 575 -45.18 12.32 60.70
N ALA A 576 -46.07 12.03 59.76
CA ALA A 576 -47.51 12.22 59.93
C ALA A 576 -48.15 10.99 60.60
N GLY A 577 -48.95 11.22 61.63
CA GLY A 577 -49.66 10.19 62.39
C GLY A 577 -50.91 9.66 61.71
N GLU A 578 -51.65 8.81 62.43
CA GLU A 578 -52.93 8.29 61.97
C GLU A 578 -53.99 9.40 61.85
N VAL A 579 -54.80 9.32 60.78
CA VAL A 579 -55.91 10.24 60.57
C VAL A 579 -57.12 9.81 61.40
N LYS A 580 -57.47 10.62 62.39
CA LYS A 580 -58.66 10.44 63.23
C LYS A 580 -59.86 11.12 62.58
N ARG A 581 -61.03 10.47 62.63
CA ARG A 581 -62.30 11.02 62.13
C ARG A 581 -63.19 11.38 63.30
N GLN A 582 -63.70 12.60 63.31
CA GLN A 582 -64.65 13.09 64.31
C GLN A 582 -65.90 13.61 63.62
N ALA A 583 -67.08 13.30 64.16
CA ALA A 583 -68.33 13.86 63.65
C ALA A 583 -68.27 15.39 63.72
N ASN A 584 -68.62 16.05 62.63
CA ASN A 584 -68.60 17.51 62.57
C ASN A 584 -69.89 18.07 63.18
N PRO A 585 -69.83 18.73 64.35
CA PRO A 585 -71.04 19.27 65.00
C PRO A 585 -71.69 20.40 64.20
N ASP A 586 -70.94 21.05 63.30
CA ASP A 586 -71.42 22.16 62.46
C ASP A 586 -71.97 21.69 61.10
N TYR A 587 -72.06 20.37 60.88
CA TYR A 587 -72.59 19.79 59.64
C TYR A 587 -74.09 20.04 59.52
N GLN A 588 -74.49 20.66 58.41
CA GLN A 588 -75.88 20.97 58.13
C GLN A 588 -76.26 20.42 56.75
N PRO A 589 -76.76 19.18 56.65
CA PRO A 589 -77.04 18.55 55.36
C PRO A 589 -78.14 19.28 54.56
N ASP A 590 -79.08 19.94 55.25
CA ASP A 590 -80.29 20.54 54.66
C ASP A 590 -80.26 22.08 54.59
N ALA A 591 -79.15 22.74 54.94
CA ALA A 591 -79.08 24.20 54.88
C ALA A 591 -78.98 24.70 53.42
N GLN A 592 -79.81 25.68 53.04
CA GLN A 592 -79.79 26.30 51.71
C GLN A 592 -78.43 26.97 51.45
N GLU A 593 -77.85 26.80 50.25
CA GLU A 593 -76.53 27.34 49.87
C GLU A 593 -76.43 28.88 50.00
N PRO A 594 -75.22 29.45 50.20
CA PRO A 594 -73.90 28.81 50.18
C PRO A 594 -73.36 28.46 51.58
N GLN A 595 -72.98 27.20 51.77
CA GLN A 595 -72.35 26.68 53.00
C GLN A 595 -70.82 26.77 52.94
N THR A 596 -70.17 27.07 54.08
CA THR A 596 -68.71 26.98 54.20
C THR A 596 -68.23 25.52 54.11
N PRO A 597 -66.97 25.23 53.73
CA PRO A 597 -66.43 23.86 53.73
C PRO A 597 -66.63 23.12 55.07
N ARG A 598 -66.61 23.88 56.18
CA ARG A 598 -66.93 23.41 57.53
C ARG A 598 -68.39 22.99 57.72
N GLN A 599 -69.35 23.54 56.98
CA GLN A 599 -70.77 23.18 57.10
C GLN A 599 -71.17 22.06 56.13
N LYS A 600 -70.41 21.88 55.05
CA LYS A 600 -70.64 20.87 53.99
C LYS A 600 -70.15 19.47 54.33
N SER A 601 -69.10 19.32 55.14
CA SER A 601 -68.51 18.00 55.43
C SER A 601 -69.09 17.41 56.71
N PRO A 602 -69.60 16.16 56.72
CA PRO A 602 -70.11 15.51 57.92
C PRO A 602 -69.02 15.15 58.93
N THR A 603 -67.74 15.21 58.54
CA THR A 603 -66.62 14.71 59.33
C THR A 603 -65.47 15.72 59.35
N ILE A 604 -64.87 15.91 60.52
CA ILE A 604 -63.59 16.59 60.70
C ILE A 604 -62.50 15.52 60.73
N TYR A 605 -61.50 15.66 59.86
CA TYR A 605 -60.31 14.83 59.87
C TYR A 605 -59.20 15.52 60.65
N ILE A 606 -58.64 14.81 61.63
CA ILE A 606 -57.59 15.30 62.51
C ILE A 606 -56.36 14.43 62.34
N GLN A 607 -55.21 15.02 62.03
CA GLN A 607 -53.94 14.31 61.95
C GLN A 607 -52.90 14.99 62.83
N ASP A 608 -52.29 14.21 63.71
CA ASP A 608 -51.18 14.64 64.53
C ASP A 608 -49.88 14.48 63.72
N ILE A 609 -49.08 15.55 63.57
CA ILE A 609 -47.74 15.48 63.00
C ILE A 609 -46.73 15.34 64.13
N TYR A 610 -46.11 14.17 64.22
CA TYR A 610 -45.14 13.85 65.24
C TYR A 610 -43.76 14.40 64.88
N GLU A 611 -43.12 15.03 65.85
CA GLU A 611 -41.70 15.36 65.82
C GLU A 611 -41.00 14.48 66.83
N GLN A 612 -40.07 13.66 66.34
CA GLN A 612 -39.30 12.71 67.12
C GLN A 612 -37.83 13.13 67.14
N VAL A 613 -37.30 13.34 68.35
CA VAL A 613 -35.88 13.56 68.59
C VAL A 613 -35.21 12.19 68.75
N ILE A 614 -34.18 11.94 67.97
CA ILE A 614 -33.36 10.73 68.02
C ILE A 614 -31.99 11.14 68.56
N ARG A 615 -31.64 10.60 69.72
CA ARG A 615 -30.33 10.76 70.35
C ARG A 615 -29.40 9.73 69.74
N ILE A 616 -28.24 10.19 69.27
CA ILE A 616 -27.24 9.35 68.63
C ILE A 616 -26.03 9.30 69.55
N ARG A 617 -25.65 8.11 70.00
CA ARG A 617 -24.42 7.82 70.71
C ARG A 617 -23.46 7.12 69.74
N GLU A 618 -22.42 7.85 69.33
CA GLU A 618 -21.30 7.30 68.56
C GLU A 618 -20.20 6.90 69.52
N VAL A 619 -19.85 5.61 69.54
CA VAL A 619 -18.73 5.08 70.31
C VAL A 619 -17.62 4.70 69.34
N GLU A 620 -16.48 5.35 69.49
CA GLU A 620 -15.25 5.05 68.75
C GLU A 620 -14.31 4.27 69.65
N ARG A 621 -13.88 3.09 69.22
CA ARG A 621 -12.88 2.27 69.90
C ARG A 621 -11.58 2.32 69.12
N LEU A 622 -10.47 2.40 69.85
CA LEU A 622 -9.13 2.44 69.28
C LEU A 622 -8.26 1.32 69.86
N ALA A 623 -7.50 0.66 68.99
CA ALA A 623 -6.47 -0.29 69.38
C ALA A 623 -5.13 0.09 68.75
N GLN A 624 -4.07 0.11 69.55
CA GLN A 624 -2.70 0.29 69.08
C GLN A 624 -1.98 -1.04 69.08
N VAL A 625 -1.41 -1.40 67.92
CA VAL A 625 -0.54 -2.56 67.77
C VAL A 625 0.79 -2.11 67.20
N ARG A 626 1.86 -2.41 67.95
CA ARG A 626 3.25 -2.21 67.49
C ARG A 626 4.03 -3.50 67.62
N VAL A 627 4.44 -4.05 66.47
CA VAL A 627 5.22 -5.29 66.37
C VAL A 627 6.39 -5.06 65.44
N PHE A 628 7.58 -5.50 65.84
CA PHE A 628 8.75 -5.47 64.97
C PHE A 628 9.63 -6.70 65.15
N PHE A 629 10.40 -7.03 64.12
CA PHE A 629 11.40 -8.10 64.15
C PHE A 629 12.50 -7.85 63.11
N ASN A 630 13.65 -8.50 63.29
CA ASN A 630 14.72 -8.50 62.29
C ASN A 630 14.53 -9.68 61.32
N LEU A 631 14.70 -9.40 60.03
CA LEU A 631 14.73 -10.40 58.96
C LEU A 631 16.16 -10.50 58.41
N ARG A 632 16.72 -11.70 58.39
CA ARG A 632 17.98 -12.02 57.71
C ARG A 632 17.74 -13.05 56.61
N GLY A 633 18.33 -12.84 55.44
CA GLY A 633 18.28 -13.78 54.30
C GLY A 633 19.23 -13.36 53.18
N PRO A 634 19.15 -13.98 51.99
CA PRO A 634 20.01 -13.64 50.85
C PRO A 634 19.88 -12.16 50.45
N GLY A 635 20.98 -11.41 50.60
CA GLY A 635 21.02 -9.99 50.25
C GLY A 635 20.14 -9.08 51.11
N VAL A 636 19.59 -9.58 52.22
CA VAL A 636 18.69 -8.80 53.09
C VAL A 636 19.04 -8.96 54.57
N THR A 637 19.17 -7.83 55.25
CA THR A 637 19.20 -7.74 56.71
C THR A 637 18.47 -6.45 57.07
N THR A 638 17.26 -6.56 57.58
CA THR A 638 16.38 -5.39 57.77
C THR A 638 15.45 -5.56 58.96
N LEU A 639 15.00 -4.44 59.50
CA LEU A 639 13.96 -4.39 60.53
C LEU A 639 12.60 -4.29 59.82
N VAL A 640 11.70 -5.21 60.11
CA VAL A 640 10.29 -5.14 59.70
C VAL A 640 9.49 -4.67 60.90
N GLU A 641 8.68 -3.63 60.73
CA GLU A 641 7.86 -3.04 61.78
C GLU A 641 6.47 -2.70 61.25
N VAL A 642 5.46 -3.01 62.05
CA VAL A 642 4.10 -2.51 61.92
C VAL A 642 3.77 -1.74 63.19
N ASN A 643 3.40 -0.47 63.04
CA ASN A 643 3.00 0.41 64.13
C ASN A 643 1.73 1.15 63.70
N GLU A 644 0.58 0.62 64.09
CA GLU A 644 -0.72 1.01 63.53
C GLU A 644 -1.74 1.29 64.64
N PHE A 645 -2.64 2.22 64.33
CA PHE A 645 -3.80 2.57 65.15
C PHE A 645 -5.06 2.13 64.41
N TYR A 646 -5.79 1.20 65.02
CA TYR A 646 -6.98 0.59 64.48
C TYR A 646 -8.21 1.20 65.12
N THR A 647 -9.04 1.84 64.30
CA THR A 647 -10.21 2.59 64.79
C THR A 647 -11.50 2.01 64.24
N LYS A 648 -12.49 1.82 65.12
CA LYS A 648 -13.83 1.38 64.73
C LYS A 648 -14.92 2.16 65.43
N LYS A 649 -15.92 2.60 64.65
CA LYS A 649 -17.06 3.39 65.11
C LYS A 649 -18.33 2.54 65.18
N PHE A 650 -19.06 2.70 66.28
CA PHE A 650 -20.33 2.03 66.56
C PHE A 650 -21.39 3.10 66.82
N MET A 651 -22.57 2.94 66.24
CA MET A 651 -23.66 3.90 66.39
C MET A 651 -24.84 3.28 67.13
N GLN A 652 -25.30 3.95 68.18
CA GLN A 652 -26.50 3.60 68.94
C GLN A 652 -27.47 4.77 68.90
N GLU A 653 -28.60 4.58 68.23
CA GLU A 653 -29.70 5.54 68.18
C GLU A 653 -30.77 5.16 69.20
N GLU A 654 -31.16 6.13 70.01
CA GLU A 654 -32.18 5.98 71.04
C GLU A 654 -33.19 7.12 70.93
N SER A 655 -34.47 6.79 71.09
CA SER A 655 -35.54 7.78 71.16
C SER A 655 -36.62 7.25 72.09
N HIS A 656 -36.93 7.99 73.14
CA HIS A 656 -37.95 7.59 74.09
C HIS A 656 -39.34 7.90 73.53
N PRO A 657 -40.25 6.91 73.37
CA PRO A 657 -41.52 7.06 72.66
C PRO A 657 -42.47 8.10 73.28
N PHE A 658 -42.26 8.47 74.54
CA PHE A 658 -43.10 9.46 75.25
C PHE A 658 -42.40 10.78 75.57
N ASN A 659 -41.06 10.80 75.63
CA ASN A 659 -40.32 11.98 76.08
C ASN A 659 -39.68 12.71 74.90
N ASP A 660 -39.30 11.96 73.87
CA ASP A 660 -38.61 12.49 72.70
C ASP A 660 -39.54 12.57 71.48
N VAL A 661 -40.78 12.04 71.57
CA VAL A 661 -41.84 12.21 70.57
C VAL A 661 -42.87 13.21 71.10
N ARG A 662 -43.13 14.27 70.33
CA ARG A 662 -44.20 15.21 70.63
C ARG A 662 -45.06 15.47 69.39
N VAL A 663 -46.32 15.81 69.62
CA VAL A 663 -47.15 16.36 68.55
C VAL A 663 -46.69 17.79 68.28
N SER A 664 -46.03 17.98 67.14
CA SER A 664 -45.52 19.28 66.72
C SER A 664 -46.60 20.17 66.10
N GLU A 665 -47.57 19.54 65.42
CA GLU A 665 -48.66 20.21 64.74
C GLU A 665 -49.88 19.28 64.76
N VAL A 666 -51.08 19.82 64.99
CA VAL A 666 -52.34 19.09 64.82
C VAL A 666 -53.07 19.72 63.64
N ARG A 667 -53.16 18.99 62.53
CA ARG A 667 -53.92 19.44 61.35
C ARG A 667 -55.36 19.01 61.47
N ARG A 668 -56.28 19.98 61.34
CA ARG A 668 -57.72 19.75 61.35
C ARG A 668 -58.31 20.29 60.07
N VAL A 669 -58.84 19.40 59.25
CA VAL A 669 -59.36 19.73 57.91
C VAL A 669 -60.69 19.02 57.69
N TYR A 670 -61.46 19.51 56.72
CA TYR A 670 -62.78 18.98 56.39
C TYR A 670 -62.76 18.06 55.16
N ASP A 671 -61.65 18.05 54.42
CA ASP A 671 -61.34 17.12 53.34
C ASP A 671 -60.09 16.30 53.70
N VAL A 672 -60.18 14.98 53.58
CA VAL A 672 -59.08 14.05 53.86
C VAL A 672 -57.91 14.22 52.90
N SER A 673 -58.15 14.74 51.68
CA SER A 673 -57.10 14.96 50.67
C SER A 673 -56.07 16.04 51.07
N GLU A 674 -56.41 16.89 52.04
CA GLU A 674 -55.51 17.93 52.57
C GLU A 674 -54.52 17.40 53.64
N LEU A 675 -54.67 16.14 54.06
CA LEU A 675 -53.80 15.49 55.05
C LEU A 675 -52.63 14.75 54.38
N GLN A 676 -51.53 14.60 55.11
CA GLN A 676 -50.37 13.86 54.63
C GLN A 676 -50.62 12.35 54.74
N SER A 677 -50.02 11.56 53.85
CA SER A 677 -49.99 10.10 54.03
C SER A 677 -49.29 9.76 55.33
N GLN A 678 -49.85 8.81 56.10
CA GLN A 678 -49.24 8.35 57.35
C GLN A 678 -47.77 7.97 57.11
N GLY A 679 -46.87 8.62 57.85
CA GLY A 679 -45.45 8.31 57.81
C GLY A 679 -45.13 7.18 58.77
N THR A 680 -44.20 6.31 58.39
CA THR A 680 -43.66 5.28 59.29
C THR A 680 -42.71 5.91 60.31
N GLU A 681 -42.75 5.40 61.53
CA GLU A 681 -41.78 5.76 62.57
C GLU A 681 -40.35 5.47 62.08
N PRO A 682 -39.38 6.35 62.36
CA PRO A 682 -37.99 6.17 61.94
C PRO A 682 -37.39 4.94 62.63
N THR A 683 -36.78 4.04 61.83
CA THR A 683 -36.01 2.91 62.37
C THR A 683 -34.72 3.40 63.01
N LEU A 684 -34.48 2.99 64.26
CA LEU A 684 -33.28 3.32 65.02
C LEU A 684 -32.15 2.32 64.72
N ARG A 685 -30.94 2.81 64.44
CA ARG A 685 -29.75 1.97 64.30
C ARG A 685 -29.18 1.60 65.67
N TYR A 686 -28.88 0.32 65.89
CA TYR A 686 -28.27 -0.15 67.14
C TYR A 686 -27.11 -1.11 66.89
N ASP A 687 -25.89 -0.57 66.84
CA ASP A 687 -24.68 -1.36 66.71
C ASP A 687 -24.24 -1.92 68.08
N ARG A 688 -23.87 -3.20 68.13
CA ARG A 688 -23.20 -3.79 69.29
C ARG A 688 -21.76 -3.24 69.36
N VAL A 689 -21.46 -2.49 70.42
CA VAL A 689 -20.11 -2.01 70.71
C VAL A 689 -19.19 -3.19 71.05
N TRP A 690 -18.04 -3.27 70.37
CA TRP A 690 -17.05 -4.31 70.63
C TRP A 690 -16.31 -4.10 71.96
N THR A 691 -15.94 -5.20 72.59
CA THR A 691 -15.07 -5.22 73.77
C THR A 691 -13.62 -4.89 73.39
N PRO A 692 -12.76 -4.45 74.34
CA PRO A 692 -11.33 -4.28 74.09
C PRO A 692 -10.64 -5.53 73.54
N GLY A 693 -11.04 -6.72 73.99
CA GLY A 693 -10.52 -7.99 73.50
C GLY A 693 -10.90 -8.27 72.04
N GLU A 694 -12.15 -7.98 71.64
CA GLU A 694 -12.60 -8.09 70.25
C GLU A 694 -11.88 -7.08 69.34
N MET A 695 -11.65 -5.86 69.83
CA MET A 695 -10.85 -4.85 69.12
C MET A 695 -9.40 -5.31 68.93
N LEU A 696 -8.77 -5.87 69.96
CA LEU A 696 -7.40 -6.37 69.91
C LEU A 696 -7.25 -7.61 69.02
N ASP A 697 -8.22 -8.53 69.02
CA ASP A 697 -8.16 -9.69 68.11
C ASP A 697 -8.31 -9.26 66.65
N TRP A 698 -9.20 -8.30 66.36
CA TRP A 698 -9.31 -7.70 65.02
C TRP A 698 -8.01 -7.02 64.60
N ALA A 699 -7.45 -6.13 65.42
CA ALA A 699 -6.20 -5.43 65.17
C ALA A 699 -5.00 -6.38 65.02
N ARG A 700 -4.96 -7.46 65.82
CA ARG A 700 -3.96 -8.53 65.70
C ARG A 700 -4.01 -9.17 64.31
N ARG A 701 -5.18 -9.67 63.90
CA ARG A 701 -5.33 -10.33 62.58
C ARG A 701 -4.96 -9.39 61.44
N ASP A 702 -5.33 -8.12 61.54
CA ASP A 702 -5.02 -7.13 60.50
C ASP A 702 -3.52 -6.82 60.41
N SER A 703 -2.88 -6.58 61.56
CA SER A 703 -1.43 -6.36 61.64
C SER A 703 -0.61 -7.56 61.17
N LEU A 704 -1.05 -8.79 61.48
CA LEU A 704 -0.43 -10.03 61.02
C LEU A 704 -0.42 -10.14 59.49
N ARG A 705 -1.53 -9.80 58.83
CA ARG A 705 -1.60 -9.79 57.37
C ARG A 705 -0.61 -8.82 56.77
N VAL A 706 -0.47 -7.62 57.33
CA VAL A 706 0.52 -6.63 56.84
C VAL A 706 1.96 -7.10 57.09
N LEU A 707 2.25 -7.69 58.25
CA LEU A 707 3.56 -8.29 58.54
C LEU A 707 3.90 -9.41 57.56
N ALA A 708 2.93 -10.27 57.25
CA ALA A 708 3.09 -11.35 56.28
C ALA A 708 3.33 -10.82 54.85
N LEU A 709 2.67 -9.72 54.46
CA LEU A 709 2.93 -9.05 53.18
C LEU A 709 4.33 -8.43 53.11
N HIS A 710 4.83 -7.85 54.20
CA HIS A 710 6.21 -7.37 54.28
C HIS A 710 7.21 -8.52 54.13
N LEU A 711 6.98 -9.65 54.80
CA LEU A 711 7.81 -10.84 54.62
C LEU A 711 7.77 -11.32 53.17
N LEU A 712 6.58 -11.40 52.56
CA LEU A 712 6.42 -11.80 51.17
C LEU A 712 7.19 -10.89 50.20
N GLN A 713 7.22 -9.57 50.41
CA GLN A 713 8.02 -8.63 49.59
C GLN A 713 9.51 -9.00 49.57
N HIS A 714 10.05 -9.44 50.71
CA HIS A 714 11.45 -9.84 50.81
C HIS A 714 11.71 -11.22 50.18
N LEU A 715 10.77 -12.15 50.30
CA LEU A 715 10.85 -13.47 49.66
C LEU A 715 10.76 -13.36 48.13
N ASN A 716 9.88 -12.47 47.62
CA ASN A 716 9.66 -12.20 46.20
C ASN A 716 10.83 -11.51 45.52
N ARG A 717 11.70 -10.84 46.28
CA ARG A 717 12.87 -10.16 45.70
C ARG A 717 13.99 -11.12 45.29
N TYR A 718 13.96 -12.38 45.71
CA TYR A 718 15.05 -13.32 45.48
C TYR A 718 15.42 -13.56 43.99
N PRO A 719 14.48 -13.70 43.04
CA PRO A 719 14.83 -13.78 41.61
C PRO A 719 15.59 -12.55 41.12
N LEU A 720 15.15 -11.36 41.55
CA LEU A 720 15.81 -10.09 41.22
C LEU A 720 17.22 -10.04 41.81
N PHE A 721 17.39 -10.50 43.06
CA PHE A 721 18.70 -10.62 43.68
C PHE A 721 19.64 -11.56 42.91
N LEU A 722 19.16 -12.70 42.42
CA LEU A 722 19.96 -13.62 41.59
C LEU A 722 20.35 -12.98 40.25
N ALA A 723 19.46 -12.22 39.62
CA ALA A 723 19.76 -11.48 38.39
C ALA A 723 20.78 -10.35 38.63
N GLU A 724 20.62 -9.58 39.70
CA GLU A 724 21.55 -8.52 40.10
C GLU A 724 22.95 -9.09 40.42
N THR A 725 23.01 -10.22 41.13
CA THR A 725 24.29 -10.88 41.44
C THR A 725 24.96 -11.47 40.20
N SER A 726 24.20 -12.09 39.29
CA SER A 726 24.71 -12.49 37.98
C SER A 726 25.33 -11.32 37.22
N ALA A 727 24.64 -10.18 37.16
CA ALA A 727 25.13 -8.98 36.50
C ALA A 727 26.40 -8.42 37.16
N ARG A 728 26.53 -8.51 38.49
CA ARG A 728 27.76 -8.11 39.21
C ARG A 728 28.92 -9.02 38.85
N TYR A 729 28.78 -10.34 38.96
CA TYR A 729 29.82 -11.29 38.56
C TYR A 729 30.24 -11.11 37.11
N SER A 730 29.29 -10.83 36.22
CA SER A 730 29.60 -10.54 34.81
C SER A 730 30.43 -9.27 34.64
N LYS A 731 30.23 -8.23 35.47
CA LYS A 731 31.05 -7.00 35.46
C LYS A 731 32.43 -7.23 36.06
N ASP A 732 32.51 -8.09 37.06
CA ASP A 732 33.75 -8.45 37.76
C ASP A 732 34.62 -9.43 36.95
N GLY A 733 34.14 -9.88 35.79
CA GLY A 733 34.85 -10.77 34.87
C GLY A 733 34.69 -12.27 35.16
N ASP A 734 33.86 -12.65 36.14
CA ASP A 734 33.56 -14.05 36.44
C ASP A 734 32.30 -14.52 35.69
N ALA A 735 32.48 -14.82 34.41
CA ALA A 735 31.39 -15.27 33.55
C ALA A 735 30.81 -16.64 33.97
N ALA A 736 31.59 -17.48 34.66
CA ALA A 736 31.13 -18.79 35.11
C ALA A 736 30.16 -18.65 36.30
N GLU A 737 30.51 -17.86 37.31
CA GLU A 737 29.60 -17.59 38.43
C GLU A 737 28.40 -16.75 38.01
N ALA A 738 28.58 -15.80 37.09
CA ALA A 738 27.47 -15.06 36.51
C ALA A 738 26.41 -15.98 35.91
N LEU A 739 26.85 -16.99 35.15
CA LEU A 739 25.99 -17.96 34.51
C LEU A 739 25.32 -18.92 35.52
N GLU A 740 26.02 -19.31 36.58
CA GLU A 740 25.43 -20.11 37.67
C GLU A 740 24.28 -19.36 38.35
N GLN A 741 24.45 -18.08 38.69
CA GLN A 741 23.38 -17.28 39.29
C GLN A 741 22.20 -17.09 38.32
N LEU A 742 22.49 -16.85 37.04
CA LEU A 742 21.45 -16.69 36.02
C LEU A 742 20.67 -18.00 35.79
N SER A 743 21.34 -19.14 35.85
CA SER A 743 20.71 -20.46 35.71
C SER A 743 19.79 -20.78 36.90
N ARG A 744 20.19 -20.41 38.12
CA ARG A 744 19.33 -20.50 39.32
C ARG A 744 18.10 -19.61 39.17
N CYS A 745 18.31 -18.38 38.69
CA CYS A 745 17.24 -17.43 38.41
C CYS A 745 16.25 -18.00 37.37
N TYR A 746 16.76 -18.60 36.28
CA TYR A 746 15.94 -19.24 35.26
C TYR A 746 15.04 -20.35 35.83
N VAL A 747 15.60 -21.28 36.62
CA VAL A 747 14.81 -22.37 37.24
C VAL A 747 13.74 -21.81 38.17
N LEU A 748 14.08 -20.82 39.00
CA LEU A 748 13.15 -20.16 39.91
C LEU A 748 12.00 -19.46 39.15
N CYS A 749 12.31 -18.69 38.10
CA CYS A 749 11.32 -17.98 37.29
C CYS A 749 10.32 -18.90 36.59
N GLN A 750 10.71 -20.14 36.25
CA GLN A 750 9.79 -21.10 35.63
C GLN A 750 8.70 -21.59 36.59
N GLY A 751 8.99 -21.67 37.89
CA GLY A 751 8.04 -22.12 38.90
C GLY A 751 7.15 -21.00 39.49
N LEU A 752 7.33 -19.74 39.08
CA LEU A 752 6.60 -18.60 39.64
C LEU A 752 5.31 -18.27 38.86
N ASP A 753 4.22 -18.10 39.59
CA ASP A 753 2.95 -17.56 39.09
C ASP A 753 2.91 -16.02 39.20
N VAL A 754 3.17 -15.38 38.06
CA VAL A 754 3.18 -13.91 37.87
C VAL A 754 1.97 -13.38 37.11
N ASP A 755 1.09 -14.27 36.63
CA ASP A 755 0.00 -13.92 35.72
C ASP A 755 -1.35 -13.79 36.45
N THR A 756 -1.54 -14.49 37.57
CA THR A 756 -2.73 -14.32 38.41
C THR A 756 -2.73 -12.95 39.12
N GLU A 757 -3.90 -12.33 39.25
CA GLU A 757 -4.06 -11.06 39.97
C GLU A 757 -3.71 -11.18 41.45
N LEU A 758 -2.97 -10.18 41.97
CA LEU A 758 -2.45 -10.19 43.34
C LEU A 758 -3.54 -10.30 44.42
N ILE A 759 -4.68 -9.63 44.22
CA ILE A 759 -5.79 -9.64 45.18
C ILE A 759 -6.46 -11.03 45.21
N VAL A 760 -6.60 -11.66 44.03
CA VAL A 760 -7.13 -13.01 43.89
C VAL A 760 -6.21 -14.03 44.57
N GLN A 761 -4.88 -13.89 44.41
CA GLN A 761 -3.90 -14.75 45.08
C GLN A 761 -3.89 -14.58 46.59
N LEU A 762 -4.13 -13.37 47.12
CA LEU A 762 -4.20 -13.15 48.57
C LEU A 762 -5.46 -13.73 49.23
N LYS A 763 -6.46 -14.17 48.44
CA LYS A 763 -7.74 -14.73 48.92
C LYS A 763 -8.42 -13.84 49.98
N GLN A 764 -8.35 -12.51 49.81
CA GLN A 764 -8.89 -11.56 50.78
C GLN A 764 -10.33 -11.15 50.42
N GLU A 765 -11.27 -11.42 51.32
CA GLU A 765 -12.67 -10.97 51.21
C GLU A 765 -12.83 -9.46 51.53
N GLN A 766 -11.96 -8.91 52.39
CA GLN A 766 -11.93 -7.51 52.80
C GLN A 766 -10.49 -7.04 52.94
N ALA A 767 -10.20 -5.82 52.45
CA ALA A 767 -8.89 -5.19 52.58
C ALA A 767 -8.57 -4.87 54.06
N PRO A 768 -7.33 -5.10 54.50
CA PRO A 768 -6.87 -4.65 55.81
C PRO A 768 -7.08 -3.15 56.05
N ALA A 769 -7.40 -2.78 57.28
CA ALA A 769 -7.62 -1.40 57.71
C ALA A 769 -6.31 -0.66 58.04
N ALA A 770 -5.21 -1.39 58.24
CA ALA A 770 -3.87 -0.84 58.47
C ALA A 770 -3.43 0.12 57.36
N ALA A 771 -2.89 1.29 57.73
CA ALA A 771 -2.49 2.32 56.77
C ALA A 771 -1.34 1.85 55.84
N ALA A 772 -0.45 1.00 56.35
CA ALA A 772 0.66 0.44 55.57
C ALA A 772 0.23 -0.55 54.46
N TYR A 773 -1.01 -1.04 54.46
CA TYR A 773 -1.46 -2.09 53.54
C TYR A 773 -1.35 -1.70 52.05
N GLU A 774 -1.89 -0.54 51.67
CA GLU A 774 -1.88 -0.08 50.27
C GLU A 774 -0.44 0.12 49.75
N GLY A 775 0.43 0.69 50.58
CA GLY A 775 1.84 0.85 50.25
C GLY A 775 2.57 -0.49 50.07
N CYS A 776 2.20 -1.50 50.86
CA CYS A 776 2.72 -2.86 50.71
C CYS A 776 2.25 -3.52 49.42
N LEU A 777 0.97 -3.37 49.10
CA LEU A 777 0.36 -3.94 47.91
C LEU A 777 0.97 -3.32 46.64
N ALA A 778 1.17 -2.00 46.63
CA ALA A 778 1.81 -1.30 45.51
C ALA A 778 3.24 -1.80 45.24
N LYS A 779 4.05 -1.99 46.29
CA LYS A 779 5.41 -2.55 46.16
C LYS A 779 5.40 -3.98 45.62
N LEU A 780 4.47 -4.82 46.08
CA LEU A 780 4.32 -6.19 45.59
C LEU A 780 3.90 -6.21 44.11
N ARG A 781 3.01 -5.31 43.68
CA ARG A 781 2.63 -5.17 42.26
C ARG A 781 3.85 -4.81 41.40
N GLN A 782 4.61 -3.79 41.81
CA GLN A 782 5.83 -3.39 41.10
C GLN A 782 6.83 -4.56 40.98
N GLN A 783 7.08 -5.27 42.08
CA GLN A 783 7.99 -6.43 42.07
C GLN A 783 7.49 -7.54 41.14
N ARG A 784 6.18 -7.80 41.07
CA ARG A 784 5.62 -8.79 40.14
C ARG A 784 5.83 -8.39 38.69
N ASP A 785 5.71 -7.11 38.36
CA ASP A 785 5.98 -6.61 37.01
C ASP A 785 7.47 -6.78 36.64
N GLU A 786 8.38 -6.47 37.58
CA GLU A 786 9.82 -6.70 37.42
C GLU A 786 10.14 -8.20 37.21
N ILE A 787 9.51 -9.10 37.97
CA ILE A 787 9.69 -10.55 37.82
C ILE A 787 9.09 -11.05 36.51
N ARG A 788 7.98 -10.47 36.03
CA ARG A 788 7.38 -10.82 34.74
C ARG A 788 8.34 -10.48 33.58
N GLU A 789 8.94 -9.30 33.61
CA GLU A 789 9.96 -8.92 32.62
C GLU A 789 11.22 -9.80 32.73
N LEU A 790 11.63 -10.13 33.96
CA LEU A 790 12.75 -11.05 34.18
C LEU A 790 12.46 -12.44 33.59
N LYS A 791 11.27 -13.00 33.78
CA LYS A 791 10.85 -14.29 33.21
C LYS A 791 10.92 -14.31 31.67
N ARG A 792 10.66 -13.17 31.02
CA ARG A 792 10.77 -13.00 29.56
C ARG A 792 12.22 -12.93 29.07
N THR A 793 13.08 -12.25 29.83
CA THR A 793 14.43 -11.89 29.36
C THR A 793 15.51 -12.92 29.74
N VAL A 794 15.38 -13.56 30.91
CA VAL A 794 16.37 -14.53 31.43
C VAL A 794 16.66 -15.68 30.46
N PRO A 795 15.69 -16.31 29.76
CA PRO A 795 16.01 -17.39 28.81
C PRO A 795 16.97 -16.97 27.70
N LEU A 796 16.77 -15.76 27.13
CA LEU A 796 17.63 -15.22 26.07
C LEU A 796 19.01 -14.82 26.61
N GLN A 797 19.04 -14.20 27.80
CA GLN A 797 20.29 -13.85 28.46
C GLN A 797 21.12 -15.08 28.81
N LEU A 798 20.46 -16.17 29.25
CA LEU A 798 21.10 -17.43 29.60
C LEU A 798 21.84 -18.01 28.39
N LEU A 799 21.17 -18.12 27.24
CA LEU A 799 21.78 -18.63 26.00
C LEU A 799 22.93 -17.74 25.53
N LYS A 800 22.74 -16.41 25.57
CA LYS A 800 23.77 -15.44 25.17
C LYS A 800 25.02 -15.54 26.05
N GLN A 801 24.87 -15.54 27.38
CA GLN A 801 25.99 -15.66 28.31
C GLN A 801 26.68 -17.02 28.20
N THR A 802 25.93 -18.09 27.97
CA THR A 802 26.49 -19.43 27.74
C THR A 802 27.37 -19.45 26.49
N ASN A 803 26.89 -18.88 25.38
CA ASN A 803 27.67 -18.81 24.14
C ASN A 803 28.94 -17.96 24.32
N GLU A 804 28.85 -16.83 25.01
CA GLU A 804 29.99 -15.97 25.30
C GLU A 804 31.05 -16.69 26.18
N LEU A 805 30.61 -17.41 27.22
CA LEU A 805 31.50 -18.22 28.05
C LEU A 805 32.19 -19.33 27.24
N LEU A 806 31.47 -19.97 26.31
CA LEU A 806 32.06 -20.95 25.39
C LEU A 806 33.12 -20.31 24.48
N ARG A 807 32.86 -19.11 23.93
CA ARG A 807 33.85 -18.36 23.13
C ARG A 807 35.09 -18.01 23.94
N GLN A 808 34.93 -17.50 25.16
CA GLN A 808 36.05 -17.18 26.04
C GLN A 808 36.90 -18.42 26.37
N ARG A 809 36.26 -19.56 26.67
CA ARG A 809 36.96 -20.82 26.92
C ARG A 809 37.73 -21.33 25.70
N ARG A 810 37.18 -21.16 24.49
CA ARG A 810 37.89 -21.49 23.25
C ARG A 810 39.09 -20.57 23.01
N GLN A 811 38.93 -19.27 23.22
CA GLN A 811 40.03 -18.30 23.12
C GLN A 811 41.15 -18.56 24.13
N ALA A 812 40.83 -19.06 25.33
CA ALA A 812 41.82 -19.42 26.33
C ALA A 812 42.50 -20.79 26.09
N ALA A 813 41.92 -21.62 25.22
CA ALA A 813 42.47 -22.93 24.85
C ALA A 813 43.39 -22.87 23.61
N ASN A 814 43.30 -21.79 22.84
CA ASN A 814 44.19 -21.43 21.73
C ASN A 814 45.30 -20.50 22.19
#